data_AF-A0A7K3E1N3-F1
#
_entry.id   AF-A0A7K3E1N3-F1
#
_cell.length_a   1.000
_cell.length_b   1.000
_cell.length_c   1.000
_cell.angle_alpha   90.00
_cell.angle_beta   90.00
_cell.angle_gamma   90.00
#
_symmetry.space_group_name_H-M   'P 1'
#
loop_
_entity.id
_entity.type
_entity.pdbx_description
1 polymer ?
#
loop_
_entity_poly.entity_id
_entity_poly.type
_entity_poly.pdbx_seq_one_letter_code
_entity_poly.pdbx_strand_id
1 'polypeptide(L)'
;MNATAARNALYSLVRLAEEDGRTTLIHKRQDRALLAPLDRFPAARKTEAFPSHVLSAAQKDFGDLVTRAAQGQPQVLLRNTTPVAVLLPADPVSSALSSDMAAHTGAAPAGGAVNSQGNQDRSSAPRRLATLGDAIGSVLTDGPVGGALFGLPGLDAATGGLQPGRLTLVAAAPNVGGSLLGLAAARQTALVDRRTVLYAASGPNRDDIFRRIISAETGGDYPRLKQGRLTEQEQQVARQLVQAGDLLMIDDGTNLRAEDIAETAPHMEGLALVVVDRLQAAHSARLPLSGERLPGASQVLAGLARTLHVPVLAVVDSDDPTFLALLDADVVVTLTATADLGKVQVTVTERDFGTIGSAYLQPDLLHARFLDVGTGPIDRAHSPAGPGLSPATGGTGTAALELAEAALPYTSGGHQGIPAALTHELAAWRTAVTGGDQDALKEILPPLLQAAAAVSEMPDTHEGHRLAAALRPFTTPMSADTAGSAGQAPAAGAPVHAPADSGQGQDDVAEDEEDGEDGLAPGDEEDEPEGHVFPALKILKDSVGRSKMHPLPVIRTEARDSPPWTLISEHMDGEPRWVHPDVTATRVPHIRANGKRVRRDQLDVPDSFGEGVLCLIDRNGSFPSACSAVPLAPNKLLHTGPLDAYDKAGAGIYLIDIPAWTRTDMPHPLGRIIDRPDENGRVWVTTPHIKQLEKLVREKHLAAMPAIHDSWTGKYNESLFKPFYEATRKARTELVQVGGDPYKAYKTRLSIALRLLWPKRPAQRSPFWRPDWRMSMVAEASVRHWSVAFRAVQQGHQLLALRNVDAAVFWTPDGTAPATYRIGTGFGEVKAKFVKPGEIIPEGDD
;
A
#
# COMPACT_ATOMS: atom_id res chain seq x y z
N MET A 1 1.42 -21.14 -53.90
CA MET A 1 2.31 -22.27 -54.25
C MET A 1 1.68 -23.57 -53.77
N ASN A 2 1.80 -24.68 -54.52
CA ASN A 2 1.18 -25.94 -54.09
C ASN A 2 1.94 -26.56 -52.89
N ALA A 3 1.24 -27.34 -52.06
CA ALA A 3 1.81 -27.90 -50.84
C ALA A 3 2.99 -28.85 -51.08
N THR A 4 3.02 -29.57 -52.21
CA THR A 4 4.13 -30.48 -52.55
C THR A 4 5.42 -29.71 -52.87
N ALA A 5 5.34 -28.61 -53.63
CA ALA A 5 6.48 -27.73 -53.86
C ALA A 5 6.90 -27.00 -52.59
N ALA A 6 5.92 -26.58 -51.76
CA ALA A 6 6.19 -25.94 -50.47
C ALA A 6 6.91 -26.84 -49.48
N ARG A 7 6.54 -28.12 -49.46
CA ARG A 7 7.22 -29.15 -48.68
C ARG A 7 8.69 -29.28 -49.10
N ASN A 8 8.96 -29.37 -50.40
CA ASN A 8 10.32 -29.54 -50.91
C ASN A 8 11.18 -28.28 -50.71
N ALA A 9 10.56 -27.09 -50.65
CA ALA A 9 11.23 -25.80 -50.43
C ALA A 9 11.11 -25.26 -48.99
N LEU A 10 10.66 -26.07 -48.02
CA LEU A 10 10.23 -25.60 -46.69
C LEU A 10 11.30 -24.76 -45.97
N TYR A 11 12.54 -25.24 -45.94
CA TYR A 11 13.63 -24.54 -45.27
C TYR A 11 13.92 -23.17 -45.89
N SER A 12 13.89 -23.07 -47.21
CA SER A 12 14.07 -21.80 -47.92
C SER A 12 12.90 -20.84 -47.68
N LEU A 13 11.67 -21.33 -47.64
CA LEU A 13 10.50 -20.50 -47.35
C LEU A 13 10.49 -19.97 -45.93
N VAL A 14 10.90 -20.79 -44.96
CA VAL A 14 11.03 -20.38 -43.56
C VAL A 14 12.13 -19.34 -43.41
N ARG A 15 13.25 -19.49 -44.12
CA ARG A 15 14.30 -18.47 -44.16
C ARG A 15 13.81 -17.15 -44.76
N LEU A 16 13.07 -17.18 -45.87
CA LEU A 16 12.47 -15.97 -46.46
C LEU A 16 11.42 -15.32 -45.55
N ALA A 17 10.68 -16.12 -44.77
CA ALA A 17 9.77 -15.59 -43.76
C ALA A 17 10.55 -14.91 -42.63
N GLU A 18 11.62 -15.52 -42.13
CA GLU A 18 12.44 -15.03 -41.02
C GLU A 18 13.28 -13.80 -41.38
N GLU A 19 13.99 -13.83 -42.52
CA GLU A 19 14.93 -12.77 -42.93
C GLU A 19 14.22 -11.63 -43.68
N ASP A 20 13.29 -11.96 -44.59
CA ASP A 20 12.65 -10.97 -45.48
C ASP A 20 11.20 -10.64 -45.06
N GLY A 21 10.70 -11.22 -43.96
CA GLY A 21 9.31 -11.04 -43.51
C GLY A 21 8.26 -11.58 -44.49
N ARG A 22 8.67 -12.41 -45.46
CA ARG A 22 7.85 -12.77 -46.61
C ARG A 22 6.83 -13.84 -46.27
N THR A 23 5.55 -13.52 -46.44
CA THR A 23 4.45 -14.47 -46.26
C THR A 23 4.17 -15.21 -47.57
N THR A 24 4.06 -16.54 -47.52
CA THR A 24 3.82 -17.38 -48.69
C THR A 24 2.47 -18.11 -48.58
N LEU A 25 1.59 -17.90 -49.56
CA LEU A 25 0.34 -18.66 -49.67
C LEU A 25 0.58 -20.06 -50.21
N ILE A 26 0.15 -21.06 -49.45
CA ILE A 26 0.27 -22.48 -49.74
C ILE A 26 -1.12 -23.08 -49.93
N HIS A 27 -1.32 -23.83 -51.01
CA HIS A 27 -2.60 -24.49 -51.31
C HIS A 27 -2.45 -26.00 -51.48
N LYS A 28 -3.37 -26.76 -50.88
CA LYS A 28 -3.51 -28.22 -51.02
C LYS A 28 -4.99 -28.53 -51.32
N ARG A 29 -5.31 -28.85 -52.57
CA ARG A 29 -6.72 -28.99 -53.03
C ARG A 29 -7.51 -27.70 -52.73
N GLN A 30 -8.53 -27.78 -51.85
CA GLN A 30 -9.34 -26.63 -51.41
C GLN A 30 -8.78 -25.93 -50.16
N ASP A 31 -7.82 -26.55 -49.46
CA ASP A 31 -7.21 -25.97 -48.26
C ASP A 31 -6.17 -24.92 -48.62
N ARG A 32 -6.27 -23.75 -47.97
CA ARG A 32 -5.35 -22.62 -48.17
C ARG A 32 -4.79 -22.17 -46.83
N ALA A 33 -3.46 -22.17 -46.72
CA ALA A 33 -2.75 -21.72 -45.52
C ALA A 33 -1.61 -20.76 -45.88
N LEU A 34 -1.30 -19.83 -44.98
CA LEU A 34 -0.23 -18.87 -45.10
C LEU A 34 0.96 -19.32 -44.24
N LEU A 35 2.13 -19.51 -44.84
CA LEU A 35 3.39 -19.56 -44.09
C LEU A 35 3.86 -18.13 -43.84
N ALA A 36 3.85 -17.70 -42.58
CA ALA A 36 4.10 -16.32 -42.17
C ALA A 36 5.23 -16.21 -41.14
N PRO A 37 5.92 -15.05 -41.07
CA PRO A 37 6.82 -14.74 -39.97
C PRO A 37 6.08 -14.68 -38.63
N LEU A 38 6.80 -14.96 -37.54
CA LEU A 38 6.25 -14.93 -36.19
C LEU A 38 5.71 -13.56 -35.77
N ASP A 39 6.22 -12.47 -36.33
CA ASP A 39 5.77 -11.11 -36.01
C ASP A 39 4.32 -10.86 -36.44
N ARG A 40 3.81 -11.61 -37.42
CA ARG A 40 2.40 -11.58 -37.83
C ARG A 40 1.50 -12.34 -36.86
N PHE A 41 2.08 -13.17 -36.00
CA PHE A 41 1.36 -13.89 -34.96
C PHE A 41 2.25 -14.08 -33.72
N PRO A 42 2.49 -13.00 -32.94
CA PRO A 42 3.47 -13.01 -31.84
C PRO A 42 3.19 -14.07 -30.77
N ALA A 43 1.94 -14.51 -30.66
CA ALA A 43 1.50 -15.59 -29.77
C ALA A 43 2.20 -16.93 -30.10
N ALA A 44 2.61 -17.18 -31.35
CA ALA A 44 3.36 -18.39 -31.74
C ALA A 44 4.78 -18.46 -31.15
N ARG A 45 5.29 -17.39 -30.52
CA ARG A 45 6.58 -17.43 -29.79
C ARG A 45 6.47 -18.24 -28.49
N LYS A 46 5.26 -18.49 -27.99
CA LYS A 46 5.00 -19.39 -26.87
C LYS A 46 4.69 -20.79 -27.41
N THR A 47 5.71 -21.66 -27.47
CA THR A 47 5.60 -23.02 -28.04
C THR A 47 4.58 -23.92 -27.35
N GLU A 48 4.23 -23.63 -26.10
CA GLU A 48 3.24 -24.37 -25.30
C GLU A 48 1.78 -24.01 -25.66
N ALA A 49 1.55 -22.89 -26.34
CA ALA A 49 0.21 -22.39 -26.64
C ALA A 49 -0.37 -22.91 -27.98
N PHE A 50 0.48 -23.47 -28.86
CA PHE A 50 0.07 -23.91 -30.20
C PHE A 50 0.80 -25.20 -30.60
N PRO A 51 0.19 -26.07 -31.42
CA PRO A 51 0.86 -27.24 -31.98
C PRO A 51 2.16 -26.84 -32.70
N SER A 52 3.28 -27.37 -32.23
CA SER A 52 4.61 -27.00 -32.70
C SER A 52 5.38 -28.20 -33.26
N HIS A 53 6.08 -28.00 -34.37
CA HIS A 53 6.71 -29.07 -35.13
C HIS A 53 8.11 -28.67 -35.56
N VAL A 54 9.11 -29.51 -35.24
CA VAL A 54 10.47 -29.31 -35.75
C VAL A 54 10.47 -29.42 -37.27
N LEU A 55 11.21 -28.55 -37.99
CA LEU A 55 11.17 -28.46 -39.45
C LEU A 55 11.34 -29.81 -40.18
N SER A 56 12.18 -30.71 -39.66
CA SER A 56 12.39 -32.04 -40.25
C SER A 56 11.17 -32.96 -40.12
N ALA A 57 10.41 -32.84 -39.03
CA ALA A 57 9.14 -33.53 -38.82
C ALA A 57 8.01 -32.85 -39.63
N ALA A 58 7.97 -31.52 -39.58
CA ALA A 58 7.01 -30.72 -40.33
C ALA A 58 7.12 -30.94 -41.85
N GLN A 59 8.33 -31.20 -42.37
CA GLN A 59 8.52 -31.50 -43.79
C GLN A 59 7.89 -32.83 -44.22
N LYS A 60 7.84 -33.85 -43.35
CA LYS A 60 7.25 -35.15 -43.70
C LYS A 60 5.72 -35.04 -43.81
N ASP A 61 5.11 -34.36 -42.85
CA ASP A 61 3.66 -34.25 -42.71
C ASP A 61 3.11 -32.88 -43.18
N PHE A 62 3.89 -32.15 -43.98
CA PHE A 62 3.63 -30.75 -44.32
C PHE A 62 2.26 -30.52 -44.94
N GLY A 63 1.82 -31.47 -45.77
CA GLY A 63 0.49 -31.40 -46.37
C GLY A 63 -0.62 -31.41 -45.33
N ASP A 64 -0.49 -32.17 -44.25
CA ASP A 64 -1.53 -32.29 -43.22
C ASP A 64 -1.48 -31.09 -42.27
N LEU A 65 -0.29 -30.54 -42.03
CA LEU A 65 -0.14 -29.27 -41.32
C LEU A 65 -0.81 -28.11 -42.06
N VAL A 66 -0.71 -28.06 -43.40
CA VAL A 66 -1.42 -27.08 -44.23
C VAL A 66 -2.94 -27.24 -44.12
N THR A 67 -3.45 -28.47 -44.13
CA THR A 67 -4.89 -28.74 -43.95
C THR A 67 -5.37 -28.29 -42.56
N ARG A 68 -4.64 -28.62 -41.48
CA ARG A 68 -5.01 -28.19 -40.11
C ARG A 68 -4.95 -26.67 -39.95
N ALA A 69 -3.93 -26.03 -40.53
CA ALA A 69 -3.83 -24.57 -40.55
C ALA A 69 -5.01 -23.93 -41.30
N ALA A 70 -5.41 -24.48 -42.45
CA ALA A 70 -6.58 -24.01 -43.20
C ALA A 70 -7.90 -24.18 -42.42
N GLN A 71 -7.99 -25.19 -41.54
CA GLN A 71 -9.12 -25.42 -40.63
C GLN A 71 -9.11 -24.51 -39.39
N GLY A 72 -8.21 -23.52 -39.35
CA GLY A 72 -8.15 -22.55 -38.26
C GLY A 72 -7.27 -22.96 -37.08
N GLN A 73 -6.44 -24.00 -37.22
CA GLN A 73 -5.47 -24.39 -36.18
C GLN A 73 -4.05 -23.97 -36.57
N PRO A 74 -3.50 -22.85 -36.04
CA PRO A 74 -2.13 -22.44 -36.32
C PRO A 74 -1.11 -23.53 -36.03
N GLN A 75 -0.17 -23.78 -36.95
CA GLN A 75 0.92 -24.74 -36.76
C GLN A 75 2.26 -24.02 -36.69
N VAL A 76 2.95 -24.07 -35.56
CA VAL A 76 4.24 -23.40 -35.35
C VAL A 76 5.37 -24.29 -35.85
N LEU A 77 6.31 -23.71 -36.60
CA LEU A 77 7.49 -24.40 -37.12
C LEU A 77 8.70 -24.03 -36.27
N LEU A 78 9.43 -25.06 -35.81
CA LEU A 78 10.59 -24.92 -34.93
C LEU A 78 11.88 -25.30 -35.64
N ARG A 79 12.93 -24.50 -35.43
CA ARG A 79 14.32 -24.91 -35.64
C ARG A 79 14.86 -25.40 -34.31
N ASN A 80 14.99 -26.71 -34.16
CA ASN A 80 15.20 -27.37 -32.86
C ASN A 80 14.09 -27.02 -31.88
N THR A 81 14.38 -26.19 -30.86
CA THR A 81 13.41 -25.73 -29.86
C THR A 81 12.90 -24.32 -30.12
N THR A 82 13.44 -23.61 -31.11
CA THR A 82 13.17 -22.19 -31.33
C THR A 82 12.09 -22.00 -32.41
N PRO A 83 10.99 -21.29 -32.15
CA PRO A 83 10.03 -20.90 -33.18
C PRO A 83 10.70 -20.06 -34.27
N VAL A 84 10.38 -20.37 -35.53
CA VAL A 84 10.93 -19.63 -36.69
C VAL A 84 9.85 -19.15 -37.67
N ALA A 85 8.72 -19.87 -37.79
CA ALA A 85 7.61 -19.47 -38.66
C ALA A 85 6.30 -20.12 -38.19
N VAL A 86 5.17 -19.70 -38.76
CA VAL A 86 3.85 -20.26 -38.44
C VAL A 86 3.01 -20.44 -39.70
N LEU A 87 2.25 -21.54 -39.76
CA LEU A 87 1.18 -21.74 -40.74
C LEU A 87 -0.15 -21.25 -40.17
N LEU A 88 -0.84 -20.39 -40.90
CA LEU A 88 -2.11 -19.75 -40.51
C LEU A 88 -3.21 -20.02 -41.57
N PRO A 89 -4.50 -19.98 -41.22
CA PRO A 89 -5.58 -20.06 -42.20
C PRO A 89 -5.51 -18.88 -43.18
N ALA A 90 -5.75 -19.14 -44.46
CA ALA A 90 -5.79 -18.08 -45.47
C ALA A 90 -7.16 -17.40 -45.59
N ASP A 91 -8.25 -18.10 -45.23
CA ASP A 91 -9.64 -17.63 -45.31
C ASP A 91 -10.34 -17.83 -43.94
N PRO A 92 -11.11 -16.87 -43.39
CA PRO A 92 -11.82 -17.04 -42.13
C PRO A 92 -13.07 -17.93 -42.29
N VAL A 93 -13.20 -18.97 -41.46
CA VAL A 93 -14.32 -19.94 -41.49
C VAL A 93 -15.60 -19.28 -40.95
N SER A 94 -16.66 -19.27 -41.77
CA SER A 94 -18.03 -18.89 -41.41
C SER A 94 -18.82 -20.16 -41.06
N SER A 95 -19.42 -20.25 -39.88
CA SER A 95 -20.39 -21.31 -39.57
C SER A 95 -21.57 -20.75 -38.78
N ALA A 96 -22.74 -20.90 -39.38
CA ALA A 96 -24.05 -20.41 -38.96
C ALA A 96 -24.63 -21.17 -37.76
N LEU A 97 -25.41 -20.46 -36.95
CA LEU A 97 -26.38 -21.01 -36.00
C LEU A 97 -27.59 -21.56 -36.79
N SER A 98 -28.01 -22.78 -36.48
CA SER A 98 -29.40 -23.20 -36.64
C SER A 98 -29.88 -23.72 -35.29
N SER A 99 -30.85 -23.01 -34.72
CA SER A 99 -31.76 -23.48 -33.69
C SER A 99 -32.53 -24.71 -34.17
N ASP A 100 -32.69 -25.75 -33.36
CA ASP A 100 -34.02 -26.18 -32.89
C ASP A 100 -33.94 -27.32 -31.86
N MET A 101 -35.07 -27.51 -31.16
CA MET A 101 -35.55 -28.67 -30.41
C MET A 101 -35.51 -28.66 -28.88
N ALA A 102 -36.71 -28.42 -28.34
CA ALA A 102 -37.22 -28.93 -27.07
C ALA A 102 -37.44 -30.46 -27.09
N ALA A 103 -37.40 -31.04 -25.88
CA ALA A 103 -38.05 -32.28 -25.41
C ALA A 103 -37.81 -33.61 -26.18
N HIS A 104 -37.13 -34.57 -25.54
CA HIS A 104 -37.79 -35.76 -24.98
C HIS A 104 -36.82 -36.73 -24.26
N THR A 105 -37.44 -37.42 -23.30
CA THR A 105 -37.07 -38.46 -22.34
C THR A 105 -36.37 -39.71 -22.92
N GLY A 106 -35.52 -40.38 -22.12
CA GLY A 106 -35.41 -41.85 -22.16
C GLY A 106 -34.03 -42.51 -22.00
N ALA A 107 -33.84 -43.15 -20.85
CA ALA A 107 -33.15 -44.43 -20.63
C ALA A 107 -31.60 -44.54 -20.70
N ALA A 108 -31.03 -44.86 -19.53
CA ALA A 108 -29.80 -45.62 -19.30
C ALA A 108 -29.96 -47.11 -19.76
N PRO A 109 -28.94 -48.02 -19.76
CA PRO A 109 -27.70 -47.97 -18.97
C PRO A 109 -26.40 -48.58 -19.56
N ALA A 110 -25.35 -48.49 -18.72
CA ALA A 110 -24.23 -49.43 -18.50
C ALA A 110 -22.93 -49.30 -19.33
N GLY A 111 -21.83 -49.11 -18.59
CA GLY A 111 -20.52 -49.68 -18.94
C GLY A 111 -19.28 -48.86 -18.57
N GLY A 112 -18.70 -49.15 -17.39
CA GLY A 112 -17.23 -49.19 -17.23
C GLY A 112 -16.50 -47.96 -16.66
N ALA A 113 -15.93 -48.16 -15.47
CA ALA A 113 -14.92 -47.34 -14.80
C ALA A 113 -13.65 -47.14 -15.68
N VAL A 114 -12.70 -46.20 -15.45
CA VAL A 114 -12.04 -45.76 -14.21
C VAL A 114 -11.21 -44.48 -14.51
N ASN A 115 -10.97 -43.70 -13.45
CA ASN A 115 -9.79 -42.86 -13.16
C ASN A 115 -9.66 -41.40 -13.67
N SER A 116 -9.61 -40.52 -12.65
CA SER A 116 -8.72 -39.35 -12.46
C SER A 116 -8.73 -38.23 -13.50
N GLN A 117 -9.38 -37.11 -13.14
CA GLN A 117 -9.10 -35.76 -13.64
C GLN A 117 -9.24 -34.80 -12.45
N GLY A 118 -8.28 -33.93 -12.13
CA GLY A 118 -7.35 -33.28 -13.04
C GLY A 118 -7.86 -31.87 -13.28
N ASN A 119 -7.20 -30.92 -12.62
CA ASN A 119 -7.39 -29.47 -12.67
C ASN A 119 -7.85 -28.96 -14.04
N GLN A 120 -9.00 -28.31 -14.11
CA GLN A 120 -9.51 -27.67 -15.32
C GLN A 120 -8.78 -26.34 -15.56
N ASP A 121 -7.93 -26.28 -16.59
CA ASP A 121 -7.40 -25.05 -17.16
C ASP A 121 -8.50 -24.33 -17.97
N ARG A 122 -8.74 -23.06 -17.62
CA ARG A 122 -9.72 -22.17 -18.26
C ARG A 122 -9.21 -21.66 -19.62
N SER A 123 -9.95 -21.95 -20.69
CA SER A 123 -9.76 -21.40 -22.03
C SER A 123 -10.23 -19.94 -22.13
N SER A 124 -9.38 -19.03 -22.61
CA SER A 124 -9.73 -17.63 -22.94
C SER A 124 -10.64 -17.56 -24.17
N ALA A 125 -11.80 -16.89 -24.05
CA ALA A 125 -12.76 -16.71 -25.14
C ALA A 125 -12.21 -15.79 -26.27
N PRO A 126 -12.55 -16.04 -27.55
CA PRO A 126 -12.07 -15.25 -28.69
C PRO A 126 -12.70 -13.85 -28.75
N ARG A 127 -11.92 -12.85 -29.16
CA ARG A 127 -12.39 -11.48 -29.42
C ARG A 127 -13.44 -11.47 -30.54
N ARG A 128 -14.67 -11.04 -30.24
CA ARG A 128 -15.72 -10.78 -31.25
C ARG A 128 -15.54 -9.38 -31.85
N LEU A 129 -15.59 -9.28 -33.18
CA LEU A 129 -15.77 -8.02 -33.89
C LEU A 129 -17.25 -7.87 -34.18
N ALA A 130 -17.86 -6.77 -33.76
CA ALA A 130 -19.24 -6.44 -34.08
C ALA A 130 -19.30 -5.71 -35.43
N THR A 131 -20.30 -6.02 -36.25
CA THR A 131 -20.61 -5.24 -37.46
C THR A 131 -21.42 -4.00 -37.08
N LEU A 132 -21.46 -3.01 -37.99
CA LEU A 132 -22.30 -1.83 -37.81
C LEU A 132 -23.79 -2.21 -37.64
N GLY A 133 -24.26 -3.30 -38.26
CA GLY A 133 -25.61 -3.81 -38.09
C GLY A 133 -25.87 -4.37 -36.68
N ASP A 134 -24.89 -5.04 -36.09
CA ASP A 134 -24.96 -5.54 -34.71
C ASP A 134 -25.03 -4.39 -33.70
N ALA A 135 -24.31 -3.29 -33.96
CA ALA A 135 -24.30 -2.09 -33.11
C ALA A 135 -25.58 -1.25 -33.28
N ILE A 136 -26.15 -1.17 -34.48
CA ILE A 136 -27.41 -0.43 -34.74
C ILE A 136 -28.60 -1.15 -34.09
N GLY A 137 -28.61 -2.49 -34.10
CA GLY A 137 -29.66 -3.28 -33.44
C GLY A 137 -29.78 -3.03 -31.93
N SER A 138 -28.68 -2.74 -31.24
CA SER A 138 -28.70 -2.39 -29.80
C SER A 138 -29.07 -0.93 -29.53
N VAL A 139 -28.95 -0.04 -30.53
CA VAL A 139 -29.24 1.40 -30.40
C VAL A 139 -30.68 1.74 -30.79
N LEU A 140 -31.31 0.94 -31.66
CA LEU A 140 -32.68 1.17 -32.15
C LEU A 140 -33.78 0.54 -31.29
N THR A 141 -33.45 -0.14 -30.19
CA THR A 141 -34.45 -0.63 -29.22
C THR A 141 -34.81 0.50 -28.25
N ASP A 142 -35.99 1.12 -28.42
CA ASP A 142 -36.55 2.21 -27.59
C ASP A 142 -36.97 1.76 -26.17
N GLY A 143 -36.05 1.17 -25.41
CA GLY A 143 -36.24 0.85 -24.00
C GLY A 143 -34.95 1.03 -23.21
N PRO A 144 -35.01 1.31 -21.88
CA PRO A 144 -33.81 1.41 -21.06
C PRO A 144 -33.02 0.11 -21.22
N VAL A 145 -31.87 0.20 -21.86
CA VAL A 145 -31.04 -0.94 -22.25
C VAL A 145 -30.47 -1.57 -20.98
N GLY A 146 -31.21 -2.50 -20.37
CA GLY A 146 -30.77 -3.59 -19.45
C GLY A 146 -29.79 -3.28 -18.31
N GLY A 147 -29.40 -2.04 -18.06
CA GLY A 147 -28.35 -1.64 -17.11
C GLY A 147 -28.81 -1.68 -15.67
N ALA A 148 -27.86 -1.64 -14.73
CA ALA A 148 -28.18 -1.40 -13.33
C ALA A 148 -28.57 0.07 -13.13
N LEU A 149 -29.40 0.38 -12.15
CA LEU A 149 -29.83 1.74 -11.82
C LEU A 149 -29.44 2.10 -10.38
N PHE A 150 -29.38 3.39 -10.06
CA PHE A 150 -29.25 3.86 -8.69
C PHE A 150 -30.57 3.72 -7.90
N GLY A 151 -31.72 3.66 -8.60
CA GLY A 151 -33.04 3.64 -7.97
C GLY A 151 -33.50 5.04 -7.55
N LEU A 152 -32.95 6.07 -8.18
CA LEU A 152 -33.22 7.49 -7.95
C LEU A 152 -33.55 8.10 -9.32
N PRO A 153 -34.83 8.20 -9.71
CA PRO A 153 -35.26 8.64 -11.04
C PRO A 153 -34.55 9.88 -11.61
N GLY A 154 -34.30 10.92 -10.80
CA GLY A 154 -33.61 12.14 -11.22
C GLY A 154 -32.13 11.90 -11.51
N LEU A 155 -31.46 11.08 -10.69
CA LEU A 155 -30.08 10.67 -10.92
C LEU A 155 -29.95 9.68 -12.08
N ASP A 156 -30.87 8.73 -12.19
CA ASP A 156 -30.92 7.75 -13.27
C ASP A 156 -31.15 8.43 -14.62
N ALA A 157 -32.00 9.48 -14.67
CA ALA A 157 -32.17 10.31 -15.85
C ALA A 157 -30.90 11.13 -16.19
N ALA A 158 -30.22 11.70 -15.19
CA ALA A 158 -29.00 12.49 -15.40
C ALA A 158 -27.79 11.63 -15.81
N THR A 159 -27.74 10.36 -15.38
CA THR A 159 -26.65 9.41 -15.69
C THR A 159 -26.95 8.53 -16.90
N GLY A 160 -28.22 8.36 -17.28
CA GLY A 160 -28.64 7.32 -18.22
C GLY A 160 -28.50 5.91 -17.65
N GLY A 161 -28.45 5.76 -16.33
CA GLY A 161 -28.20 4.50 -15.63
C GLY A 161 -26.74 4.02 -15.66
N LEU A 162 -26.47 2.87 -15.05
CA LEU A 162 -25.15 2.25 -15.00
C LEU A 162 -24.93 1.35 -16.21
N GLN A 163 -24.03 1.80 -17.08
CA GLN A 163 -23.77 1.18 -18.38
C GLN A 163 -22.82 -0.02 -18.26
N PRO A 164 -23.17 -1.20 -18.83
CA PRO A 164 -22.30 -2.35 -18.89
C PRO A 164 -20.95 -2.07 -19.56
N GLY A 165 -19.87 -2.64 -19.03
CA GLY A 165 -18.54 -2.44 -19.60
C GLY A 165 -17.83 -1.16 -19.16
N ARG A 166 -18.47 -0.31 -18.36
CA ARG A 166 -17.93 0.99 -17.92
C ARG A 166 -17.65 1.03 -16.42
N LEU A 167 -16.61 1.78 -16.04
CA LEU A 167 -16.31 2.17 -14.67
C LEU A 167 -16.93 3.54 -14.38
N THR A 168 -17.84 3.57 -13.39
CA THR A 168 -18.45 4.80 -12.86
C THR A 168 -17.89 5.09 -11.48
N LEU A 169 -17.39 6.31 -11.26
CA LEU A 169 -16.97 6.78 -9.93
C LEU A 169 -18.06 7.62 -9.28
N VAL A 170 -18.35 7.37 -8.01
CA VAL A 170 -19.13 8.28 -7.16
C VAL A 170 -18.15 9.04 -6.28
N ALA A 171 -17.89 10.29 -6.61
CA ALA A 171 -16.96 11.16 -5.93
C ALA A 171 -17.72 12.04 -4.92
N ALA A 172 -17.37 11.94 -3.64
CA ALA A 172 -18.00 12.75 -2.61
C ALA A 172 -17.01 13.02 -1.48
N ALA A 173 -16.93 14.27 -1.00
CA ALA A 173 -16.18 14.57 0.21
C ALA A 173 -16.68 13.70 1.41
N PRO A 174 -15.85 13.47 2.44
CA PRO A 174 -16.27 12.72 3.62
C PRO A 174 -17.55 13.32 4.22
N ASN A 175 -18.44 12.47 4.71
CA ASN A 175 -19.73 12.84 5.34
C ASN A 175 -20.83 13.36 4.39
N VAL A 176 -20.57 13.55 3.09
CA VAL A 176 -21.62 13.91 2.11
C VAL A 176 -22.53 12.72 1.79
N GLY A 177 -22.03 11.49 1.93
CA GLY A 177 -22.82 10.27 1.81
C GLY A 177 -22.60 9.44 0.54
N GLY A 178 -21.47 9.57 -0.17
CA GLY A 178 -21.20 8.82 -1.41
C GLY A 178 -21.42 7.30 -1.30
N SER A 179 -21.07 6.68 -0.17
CA SER A 179 -21.33 5.25 0.10
C SER A 179 -22.82 4.89 0.06
N LEU A 180 -23.72 5.81 0.41
CA LEU A 180 -25.17 5.60 0.37
C LEU A 180 -25.70 5.52 -1.07
N LEU A 181 -25.07 6.20 -2.04
CA LEU A 181 -25.42 6.04 -3.45
C LEU A 181 -24.97 4.69 -4.01
N GLY A 182 -23.76 4.24 -3.64
CA GLY A 182 -23.30 2.88 -3.97
C GLY A 182 -24.23 1.81 -3.38
N LEU A 183 -24.69 2.04 -2.16
CA LEU A 183 -25.66 1.17 -1.50
C LEU A 183 -27.04 1.21 -2.16
N ALA A 184 -27.51 2.37 -2.61
CA ALA A 184 -28.77 2.52 -3.32
C ALA A 184 -28.78 1.70 -4.62
N ALA A 185 -27.72 1.78 -5.42
CA ALA A 185 -27.57 0.99 -6.65
C ALA A 185 -27.53 -0.52 -6.37
N ALA A 186 -26.80 -0.95 -5.34
CA ALA A 186 -26.75 -2.34 -4.92
C ALA A 186 -28.13 -2.86 -4.49
N ARG A 187 -28.87 -2.07 -3.70
CA ARG A 187 -30.23 -2.41 -3.25
C ARG A 187 -31.22 -2.49 -4.40
N GLN A 188 -31.24 -1.48 -5.28
CA GLN A 188 -32.10 -1.49 -6.47
C GLN A 188 -31.84 -2.74 -7.31
N THR A 189 -30.58 -3.04 -7.60
CA THR A 189 -30.22 -4.18 -8.46
C THR A 189 -30.53 -5.53 -7.80
N ALA A 190 -30.20 -5.72 -6.52
CA ALA A 190 -30.38 -7.01 -5.85
C ALA A 190 -31.82 -7.26 -5.38
N LEU A 191 -32.47 -6.24 -4.81
CA LEU A 191 -33.74 -6.41 -4.09
C LEU A 191 -34.95 -6.12 -4.98
N VAL A 192 -34.84 -5.15 -5.89
CA VAL A 192 -35.92 -4.77 -6.81
C VAL A 192 -35.79 -5.53 -8.12
N ASP A 193 -34.64 -5.41 -8.80
CA ASP A 193 -34.43 -6.04 -10.10
C ASP A 193 -34.13 -7.55 -10.00
N ARG A 194 -33.86 -8.06 -8.79
CA ARG A 194 -33.55 -9.47 -8.49
C ARG A 194 -32.34 -10.02 -9.27
N ARG A 195 -31.28 -9.21 -9.38
CA ARG A 195 -30.03 -9.57 -10.08
C ARG A 195 -28.83 -9.62 -9.13
N THR A 196 -27.85 -10.46 -9.45
CA THR A 196 -26.69 -10.69 -8.59
C THR A 196 -25.76 -9.47 -8.52
N VAL A 197 -25.35 -9.08 -7.33
CA VAL A 197 -24.45 -7.95 -7.05
C VAL A 197 -23.27 -8.42 -6.21
N LEU A 198 -22.06 -8.02 -6.60
CA LEU A 198 -20.87 -8.10 -5.75
C LEU A 198 -20.64 -6.75 -5.08
N TYR A 199 -20.72 -6.71 -3.75
CA TYR A 199 -20.42 -5.52 -2.95
C TYR A 199 -19.06 -5.70 -2.26
N ALA A 200 -18.02 -5.16 -2.89
CA ALA A 200 -16.65 -5.15 -2.40
C ALA A 200 -16.46 -4.00 -1.41
N ALA A 201 -16.48 -4.32 -0.12
CA ALA A 201 -16.44 -3.38 0.98
C ALA A 201 -15.03 -3.26 1.55
N SER A 202 -14.28 -2.25 1.11
CA SER A 202 -12.98 -1.97 1.71
C SER A 202 -13.13 -1.18 3.02
N GLY A 203 -14.12 -0.28 3.13
CA GLY A 203 -14.27 0.63 4.26
C GLY A 203 -15.22 0.10 5.36
N PRO A 204 -16.52 -0.01 5.07
CA PRO A 204 -17.49 -0.54 6.02
C PRO A 204 -17.40 -2.07 6.13
N ASN A 205 -17.63 -2.63 7.31
CA ASN A 205 -17.79 -4.07 7.46
C ASN A 205 -19.18 -4.53 6.97
N ARG A 206 -19.33 -5.83 6.74
CA ARG A 206 -20.58 -6.43 6.28
C ARG A 206 -21.77 -6.15 7.18
N ASP A 207 -21.58 -6.16 8.50
CA ASP A 207 -22.65 -5.92 9.46
C ASP A 207 -23.17 -4.47 9.39
N ASP A 208 -22.28 -3.49 9.19
CA ASP A 208 -22.63 -2.09 9.00
C ASP A 208 -23.40 -1.89 7.69
N ILE A 209 -22.99 -2.57 6.62
CA ILE A 209 -23.71 -2.56 5.33
C ILE A 209 -25.12 -3.11 5.52
N PHE A 210 -25.27 -4.29 6.15
CA PHE A 210 -26.58 -4.88 6.40
C PHE A 210 -27.49 -3.97 7.23
N ARG A 211 -26.96 -3.32 8.28
CA ARG A 211 -27.72 -2.35 9.08
C ARG A 211 -28.21 -1.16 8.24
N ARG A 212 -27.36 -0.62 7.35
CA ARG A 212 -27.74 0.47 6.44
C ARG A 212 -28.82 0.04 5.45
N ILE A 213 -28.74 -1.18 4.92
CA ILE A 213 -29.78 -1.73 4.03
C ILE A 213 -31.12 -1.82 4.76
N ILE A 214 -31.14 -2.43 5.95
CA ILE A 214 -32.36 -2.55 6.76
C ILE A 214 -32.95 -1.17 7.05
N SER A 215 -32.12 -0.21 7.49
CA SER A 215 -32.51 1.17 7.76
C SER A 215 -33.17 1.83 6.53
N ALA A 216 -32.55 1.69 5.36
CA ALA A 216 -33.03 2.29 4.13
C ALA A 216 -34.32 1.65 3.59
N GLU A 217 -34.50 0.34 3.77
CA GLU A 217 -35.72 -0.41 3.39
C GLU A 217 -36.90 -0.10 4.31
N THR A 218 -36.67 -0.03 5.62
CA THR A 218 -37.76 0.14 6.60
C THR A 218 -38.08 1.59 6.93
N GLY A 219 -37.17 2.52 6.60
CA GLY A 219 -37.21 3.87 7.16
C GLY A 219 -36.94 3.88 8.67
N GLY A 220 -36.17 2.91 9.17
CA GLY A 220 -35.77 2.79 10.57
C GLY A 220 -34.52 3.59 10.90
N ASP A 221 -34.42 4.09 12.14
CA ASP A 221 -33.30 4.92 12.61
C ASP A 221 -31.97 4.12 12.70
N TYR A 222 -30.98 4.50 11.88
CA TYR A 222 -29.68 3.82 11.80
C TYR A 222 -28.90 3.83 13.14
N PRO A 223 -28.77 4.96 13.87
CA PRO A 223 -28.26 5.00 15.24
C PRO A 223 -28.82 3.93 16.18
N ARG A 224 -30.13 3.67 16.13
CA ARG A 224 -30.78 2.62 16.94
C ARG A 224 -30.34 1.22 16.50
N LEU A 225 -30.30 0.98 15.19
CA LEU A 225 -29.85 -0.30 14.62
C LEU A 225 -28.38 -0.59 14.96
N LYS A 226 -27.52 0.43 15.02
CA LYS A 226 -26.10 0.30 15.42
C LYS A 226 -25.94 -0.16 16.88
N GLN A 227 -26.93 0.10 17.74
CA GLN A 227 -26.98 -0.39 19.12
C GLN A 227 -27.51 -1.83 19.23
N GLY A 228 -27.80 -2.50 18.11
CA GLY A 228 -28.32 -3.88 18.09
C GLY A 228 -29.81 -3.99 18.42
N ARG A 229 -30.56 -2.88 18.39
CA ARG A 229 -32.00 -2.86 18.70
C ARG A 229 -32.82 -2.84 17.42
N LEU A 230 -33.46 -3.96 17.08
CA LEU A 230 -34.35 -4.09 15.93
C LEU A 230 -35.81 -4.20 16.37
N THR A 231 -36.69 -3.46 15.73
CA THR A 231 -38.15 -3.62 15.78
C THR A 231 -38.60 -4.91 15.07
N GLU A 232 -39.81 -5.38 15.34
CA GLU A 232 -40.36 -6.57 14.68
C GLU A 232 -40.39 -6.44 13.15
N GLN A 233 -40.72 -5.24 12.64
CA GLN A 233 -40.71 -4.95 11.20
C GLN A 233 -39.29 -5.08 10.61
N GLU A 234 -38.28 -4.51 11.29
CA GLU A 234 -36.87 -4.61 10.86
C GLU A 234 -36.35 -6.05 10.92
N GLN A 235 -36.75 -6.81 11.94
CA GLN A 235 -36.40 -8.24 12.02
C GLN A 235 -37.05 -9.04 10.88
N GLN A 236 -38.27 -8.71 10.49
CA GLN A 236 -38.95 -9.37 9.38
C GLN A 236 -38.26 -9.07 8.05
N VAL A 237 -37.89 -7.82 7.80
CA VAL A 237 -37.12 -7.42 6.60
C VAL A 237 -35.74 -8.08 6.61
N ALA A 238 -35.05 -8.12 7.75
CA ALA A 238 -33.76 -8.82 7.86
C ALA A 238 -33.88 -10.31 7.47
N ARG A 239 -34.94 -11.01 7.90
CA ARG A 239 -35.18 -12.41 7.50
C ARG A 239 -35.45 -12.56 6.00
N GLN A 240 -36.17 -11.61 5.38
CA GLN A 240 -36.40 -11.60 3.95
C GLN A 240 -35.12 -11.35 3.15
N LEU A 241 -34.25 -10.46 3.64
CA LEU A 241 -32.95 -10.18 3.04
C LEU A 241 -32.01 -11.38 3.11
N VAL A 242 -32.03 -12.14 4.22
CA VAL A 242 -31.26 -13.40 4.35
C VAL A 242 -31.70 -14.42 3.29
N GLN A 243 -33.00 -14.51 3.00
CA GLN A 243 -33.52 -15.39 1.94
C GLN A 243 -33.17 -14.92 0.53
N ALA A 244 -32.92 -13.61 0.36
CA ALA A 244 -32.42 -13.02 -0.89
C ALA A 244 -30.88 -12.99 -0.96
N GLY A 245 -30.18 -13.55 0.04
CA GLY A 245 -28.73 -13.39 0.24
C GLY A 245 -27.85 -13.87 -0.92
N ASP A 246 -28.36 -14.76 -1.77
CA ASP A 246 -27.64 -15.24 -2.96
C ASP A 246 -27.51 -14.16 -4.05
N LEU A 247 -28.30 -13.08 -3.97
CA LEU A 247 -28.28 -11.98 -4.95
C LEU A 247 -27.42 -10.78 -4.52
N LEU A 248 -27.03 -10.65 -3.25
CA LEU A 248 -26.15 -9.58 -2.78
C LEU A 248 -25.00 -10.19 -1.96
N MET A 249 -23.88 -10.43 -2.62
CA MET A 249 -22.68 -10.99 -2.00
C MET A 249 -21.77 -9.86 -1.53
N ILE A 250 -21.49 -9.81 -0.23
CA ILE A 250 -20.63 -8.79 0.39
C ILE A 250 -19.25 -9.41 0.66
N ASP A 251 -18.21 -8.80 0.10
CA ASP A 251 -16.81 -9.11 0.38
C ASP A 251 -16.21 -7.98 1.23
N ASP A 252 -16.08 -8.21 2.53
CA ASP A 252 -15.44 -7.30 3.49
C ASP A 252 -14.06 -7.81 3.96
N GLY A 253 -13.37 -8.58 3.10
CA GLY A 253 -12.08 -9.17 3.40
C GLY A 253 -11.00 -8.17 3.82
N THR A 254 -10.14 -8.57 4.77
CA THR A 254 -9.00 -7.75 5.20
C THR A 254 -8.04 -7.54 4.04
N ASN A 255 -7.69 -6.29 3.75
CA ASN A 255 -6.84 -5.92 2.62
C ASN A 255 -7.43 -6.22 1.23
N LEU A 256 -8.73 -5.96 1.02
CA LEU A 256 -9.37 -6.04 -0.29
C LEU A 256 -8.65 -5.17 -1.34
N ARG A 257 -8.16 -5.78 -2.42
CA ARG A 257 -7.56 -5.10 -3.58
C ARG A 257 -8.44 -5.21 -4.82
N ALA A 258 -8.20 -4.36 -5.81
CA ALA A 258 -8.90 -4.41 -7.09
C ALA A 258 -8.67 -5.74 -7.82
N GLU A 259 -7.48 -6.34 -7.68
CA GLU A 259 -7.16 -7.65 -8.24
C GLU A 259 -7.99 -8.75 -7.59
N ASP A 260 -8.18 -8.72 -6.26
CA ASP A 260 -8.98 -9.72 -5.55
C ASP A 260 -10.46 -9.67 -6.00
N ILE A 261 -10.98 -8.45 -6.23
CA ILE A 261 -12.32 -8.24 -6.80
C ILE A 261 -12.39 -8.79 -8.23
N ALA A 262 -11.36 -8.53 -9.05
CA ALA A 262 -11.29 -8.99 -10.43
C ALA A 262 -11.07 -10.51 -10.56
N GLU A 263 -10.50 -11.15 -9.54
CA GLU A 263 -10.38 -12.60 -9.42
C GLU A 263 -11.70 -13.23 -8.97
N THR A 264 -12.46 -12.57 -8.09
CA THR A 264 -13.71 -13.10 -7.52
C THR A 264 -14.90 -12.97 -8.48
N ALA A 265 -15.09 -11.79 -9.07
CA ALA A 265 -16.25 -11.46 -9.90
C ALA A 265 -16.53 -12.43 -11.08
N PRO A 266 -15.53 -12.97 -11.81
CA PRO A 266 -15.77 -13.92 -12.90
C PRO A 266 -16.37 -15.26 -12.47
N HIS A 267 -16.35 -15.58 -11.17
CA HIS A 267 -16.90 -16.83 -10.63
C HIS A 267 -18.36 -16.70 -10.17
N MET A 268 -18.94 -15.50 -10.21
CA MET A 268 -20.31 -15.25 -9.77
C MET A 268 -21.28 -15.43 -10.94
N GLU A 269 -22.22 -16.36 -10.80
CA GLU A 269 -23.24 -16.60 -11.81
C GLU A 269 -24.24 -15.43 -11.86
N GLY A 270 -24.52 -14.94 -13.08
CA GLY A 270 -25.51 -13.88 -13.30
C GLY A 270 -25.12 -12.51 -12.72
N LEU A 271 -23.83 -12.25 -12.47
CA LEU A 271 -23.34 -10.97 -11.96
C LEU A 271 -23.81 -9.79 -12.84
N ALA A 272 -24.54 -8.85 -12.24
CA ALA A 272 -25.14 -7.71 -12.92
C ALA A 272 -24.59 -6.35 -12.47
N LEU A 273 -23.94 -6.28 -11.31
CA LEU A 273 -23.28 -5.05 -10.82
C LEU A 273 -22.13 -5.40 -9.87
N VAL A 274 -21.01 -4.70 -9.98
CA VAL A 274 -19.96 -4.67 -8.97
C VAL A 274 -19.92 -3.30 -8.31
N VAL A 275 -20.04 -3.24 -6.98
CA VAL A 275 -19.90 -2.02 -6.19
C VAL A 275 -18.63 -2.11 -5.35
N VAL A 276 -17.80 -1.07 -5.38
CA VAL A 276 -16.58 -0.95 -4.56
C VAL A 276 -16.74 0.23 -3.61
N ASP A 277 -16.93 -0.04 -2.32
CA ASP A 277 -17.10 0.97 -1.27
C ASP A 277 -16.02 0.78 -0.19
N ARG A 278 -14.90 1.50 -0.22
CA ARG A 278 -14.58 2.73 -0.97
C ARG A 278 -13.13 2.75 -1.48
N LEU A 279 -12.88 3.55 -2.49
CA LEU A 279 -11.56 4.03 -2.85
C LEU A 279 -11.24 5.23 -1.95
N GLN A 280 -10.22 5.11 -1.10
CA GLN A 280 -9.85 6.19 -0.18
C GLN A 280 -8.74 7.07 -0.77
N ALA A 281 -9.03 8.31 -1.12
CA ALA A 281 -8.09 9.27 -1.70
C ALA A 281 -6.86 9.49 -0.81
N ALA A 282 -7.05 9.58 0.51
CA ALA A 282 -5.93 9.63 1.45
C ALA A 282 -5.22 8.26 1.53
N HIS A 283 -3.89 8.25 1.54
CA HIS A 283 -3.17 7.00 1.71
C HIS A 283 -3.47 6.36 3.08
N SER A 284 -4.04 5.15 3.04
CA SER A 284 -4.29 4.33 4.20
C SER A 284 -3.55 3.01 4.05
N ALA A 285 -2.56 2.79 4.91
CA ALA A 285 -1.82 1.54 4.90
C ALA A 285 -2.67 0.33 5.39
N ARG A 286 -3.90 0.55 5.87
CA ARG A 286 -4.87 -0.52 6.19
C ARG A 286 -5.82 -0.85 5.02
N LEU A 287 -5.91 0.03 4.02
CA LEU A 287 -6.84 -0.08 2.90
C LEU A 287 -6.06 -0.12 1.59
N PRO A 288 -5.93 -1.27 0.92
CA PRO A 288 -5.19 -1.34 -0.33
C PRO A 288 -5.76 -0.48 -1.44
N LEU A 289 -7.08 -0.35 -1.48
CA LEU A 289 -7.82 0.62 -2.27
C LEU A 289 -7.70 2.04 -1.69
N SER A 290 -6.47 2.55 -1.57
CA SER A 290 -6.22 3.92 -1.09
C SER A 290 -4.94 4.58 -1.61
N GLY A 291 -4.93 5.93 -1.60
CA GLY A 291 -3.81 6.79 -1.94
C GLY A 291 -3.27 6.58 -3.35
N GLU A 292 -1.95 6.63 -3.49
CA GLU A 292 -1.21 6.50 -4.76
C GLU A 292 -1.46 5.21 -5.54
N ARG A 293 -2.09 4.19 -4.92
CA ARG A 293 -2.43 2.92 -5.58
C ARG A 293 -3.74 3.01 -6.38
N LEU A 294 -4.54 4.04 -6.15
CA LEU A 294 -5.87 4.16 -6.74
C LEU A 294 -5.89 4.29 -8.26
N PRO A 295 -4.95 4.98 -8.94
CA PRO A 295 -4.90 4.95 -10.40
C PRO A 295 -4.73 3.54 -10.97
N GLY A 296 -3.83 2.73 -10.37
CA GLY A 296 -3.64 1.33 -10.77
C GLY A 296 -4.86 0.46 -10.48
N ALA A 297 -5.45 0.61 -9.29
CA ALA A 297 -6.68 -0.09 -8.92
C ALA A 297 -7.85 0.26 -9.85
N SER A 298 -8.00 1.53 -10.22
CA SER A 298 -9.02 2.01 -11.16
C SER A 298 -8.85 1.38 -12.54
N GLN A 299 -7.62 1.25 -13.04
CA GLN A 299 -7.33 0.55 -14.30
C GLN A 299 -7.75 -0.93 -14.26
N VAL A 300 -7.51 -1.61 -13.14
CA VAL A 300 -7.93 -3.01 -12.94
C VAL A 300 -9.46 -3.10 -12.94
N LEU A 301 -10.15 -2.22 -12.21
CA LEU A 301 -11.62 -2.16 -12.16
C LEU A 301 -12.25 -1.82 -13.52
N ALA A 302 -11.65 -0.91 -14.29
CA ALA A 302 -12.09 -0.63 -15.66
C ALA A 302 -11.84 -1.81 -16.60
N GLY A 303 -10.73 -2.54 -16.41
CA GLY A 303 -10.45 -3.80 -17.09
C GLY A 303 -11.49 -4.88 -16.77
N LEU A 304 -11.88 -4.99 -15.50
CA LEU A 304 -12.92 -5.90 -15.03
C LEU A 304 -14.27 -5.60 -15.68
N ALA A 305 -14.69 -4.33 -15.65
CA ALA A 305 -15.95 -3.88 -16.25
C ALA A 305 -16.04 -4.32 -17.72
N ARG A 306 -15.00 -4.02 -18.52
CA ARG A 306 -14.93 -4.37 -19.94
C ARG A 306 -14.88 -5.87 -20.20
N THR A 307 -14.18 -6.63 -19.35
CA THR A 307 -13.99 -8.07 -19.53
C THR A 307 -15.26 -8.85 -19.24
N LEU A 308 -15.99 -8.47 -18.18
CA LEU A 308 -17.24 -9.14 -17.81
C LEU A 308 -18.46 -8.53 -18.48
N HIS A 309 -18.33 -7.36 -19.12
CA HIS A 309 -19.45 -6.58 -19.66
C HIS A 309 -20.52 -6.31 -18.58
N VAL A 310 -20.05 -5.90 -17.40
CA VAL A 310 -20.86 -5.59 -16.21
C VAL A 310 -20.47 -4.18 -15.75
N PRO A 311 -21.42 -3.34 -15.29
CA PRO A 311 -21.08 -2.04 -14.70
C PRO A 311 -20.26 -2.21 -13.41
N VAL A 312 -19.19 -1.43 -13.28
CA VAL A 312 -18.42 -1.32 -12.03
C VAL A 312 -18.63 0.09 -11.46
N LEU A 313 -19.16 0.17 -10.24
CA LEU A 313 -19.40 1.42 -9.51
C LEU A 313 -18.43 1.51 -8.34
N ALA A 314 -17.57 2.52 -8.29
CA ALA A 314 -16.62 2.69 -7.18
C ALA A 314 -16.80 4.05 -6.48
N VAL A 315 -16.89 4.03 -5.16
CA VAL A 315 -17.11 5.22 -4.32
C VAL A 315 -15.77 5.81 -3.89
N VAL A 316 -15.57 7.12 -4.02
CA VAL A 316 -14.33 7.84 -3.65
C VAL A 316 -14.63 8.91 -2.59
N ASP A 317 -13.81 9.05 -1.52
CA ASP A 317 -13.93 10.15 -0.49
C ASP A 317 -13.41 11.51 -0.95
N SER A 318 -13.21 11.74 -2.23
CA SER A 318 -12.70 13.01 -2.71
C SER A 318 -13.56 13.55 -3.82
N ASP A 319 -13.83 14.85 -3.78
CA ASP A 319 -14.41 15.65 -4.84
C ASP A 319 -13.34 16.52 -5.54
N ASP A 320 -12.05 16.36 -5.22
CA ASP A 320 -10.96 17.08 -5.89
C ASP A 320 -10.85 16.67 -7.37
N PRO A 321 -11.11 17.58 -8.32
CA PRO A 321 -11.08 17.27 -9.75
C PRO A 321 -9.70 16.82 -10.24
N THR A 322 -8.61 17.29 -9.61
CA THR A 322 -7.24 16.93 -10.00
C THR A 322 -6.97 15.47 -9.69
N PHE A 323 -7.33 15.03 -8.49
CA PHE A 323 -7.21 13.64 -8.07
C PHE A 323 -8.13 12.72 -8.88
N LEU A 324 -9.39 13.11 -9.12
CA LEU A 324 -10.35 12.31 -9.87
C LEU A 324 -9.91 12.06 -11.32
N ALA A 325 -9.25 13.04 -11.95
CA ALA A 325 -8.68 12.87 -13.29
C ALA A 325 -7.62 11.75 -13.36
N LEU A 326 -6.87 11.50 -12.28
CA LEU A 326 -5.85 10.44 -12.23
C LEU A 326 -6.46 9.03 -12.21
N LEU A 327 -7.72 8.90 -11.83
CA LEU A 327 -8.40 7.60 -11.76
C LEU A 327 -8.92 7.15 -13.13
N ASP A 328 -8.95 8.04 -14.13
CA ASP A 328 -9.28 7.72 -15.53
C ASP A 328 -10.54 6.84 -15.66
N ALA A 329 -11.65 7.27 -15.06
CA ALA A 329 -12.94 6.58 -15.13
C ALA A 329 -13.75 6.98 -16.38
N ASP A 330 -14.71 6.16 -16.76
CA ASP A 330 -15.55 6.44 -17.93
C ASP A 330 -16.63 7.49 -17.61
N VAL A 331 -17.19 7.44 -16.40
CA VAL A 331 -18.18 8.38 -15.86
C VAL A 331 -17.81 8.74 -14.42
N VAL A 332 -17.93 10.02 -14.06
CA VAL A 332 -17.74 10.53 -12.69
C VAL A 332 -19.00 11.26 -12.23
N VAL A 333 -19.57 10.81 -11.12
CA VAL A 333 -20.75 11.38 -10.45
C VAL A 333 -20.25 12.09 -9.19
N THR A 334 -20.16 13.42 -9.23
CA THR A 334 -19.64 14.24 -8.12
C THR A 334 -20.77 14.79 -7.27
N LEU A 335 -20.70 14.58 -5.96
CA LEU A 335 -21.65 15.08 -4.97
C LEU A 335 -21.06 16.30 -4.28
N THR A 336 -21.71 17.44 -4.43
CA THR A 336 -21.31 18.70 -3.79
C THR A 336 -22.40 19.14 -2.82
N ALA A 337 -21.99 19.38 -1.57
CA ALA A 337 -22.89 19.96 -0.57
C ALA A 337 -23.33 21.35 -1.03
N THR A 338 -24.63 21.63 -0.93
CA THR A 338 -25.16 22.96 -1.25
C THR A 338 -25.32 23.79 0.03
N ALA A 339 -25.53 25.10 -0.11
CA ALA A 339 -25.83 25.96 1.04
C ALA A 339 -27.14 25.57 1.76
N ASP A 340 -28.05 24.88 1.07
CA ASP A 340 -29.23 24.25 1.65
C ASP A 340 -28.86 22.85 2.17
N LEU A 341 -28.82 22.70 3.50
CA LEU A 341 -28.49 21.42 4.16
C LEU A 341 -29.48 20.29 3.79
N GLY A 342 -30.65 20.61 3.23
CA GLY A 342 -31.61 19.64 2.71
C GLY A 342 -31.33 19.17 1.28
N LYS A 343 -30.28 19.68 0.60
CA LYS A 343 -29.98 19.36 -0.80
C LYS A 343 -28.49 19.14 -1.05
N VAL A 344 -28.20 18.11 -1.84
CA VAL A 344 -26.88 17.79 -2.39
C VAL A 344 -27.00 17.87 -3.91
N GLN A 345 -26.12 18.65 -4.54
CA GLN A 345 -26.04 18.70 -5.99
C GLN A 345 -25.22 17.52 -6.48
N VAL A 346 -25.71 16.86 -7.51
CA VAL A 346 -25.01 15.78 -8.21
C VAL A 346 -24.70 16.25 -9.61
N THR A 347 -23.42 16.18 -9.99
CA THR A 347 -22.95 16.52 -11.33
C THR A 347 -22.38 15.27 -12.00
N VAL A 348 -22.85 14.96 -13.21
CA VAL A 348 -22.43 13.79 -13.98
C VAL A 348 -21.51 14.26 -15.10
N THR A 349 -20.28 13.74 -15.11
CA THR A 349 -19.26 14.05 -16.09
C THR A 349 -18.81 12.78 -16.80
N GLU A 350 -18.76 12.80 -18.12
CA GLU A 350 -18.24 11.73 -18.96
C GLU A 350 -16.89 12.14 -19.55
N ARG A 351 -15.92 11.21 -19.58
CA ARG A 351 -14.51 11.47 -19.93
C ARG A 351 -14.33 12.29 -21.20
N ASP A 352 -15.03 11.92 -22.27
CA ASP A 352 -14.85 12.51 -23.60
C ASP A 352 -15.85 13.65 -23.90
N PHE A 353 -16.88 13.82 -23.05
CA PHE A 353 -18.00 14.74 -23.31
C PHE A 353 -18.17 15.83 -22.23
N GLY A 354 -17.39 15.79 -21.15
CA GLY A 354 -17.51 16.73 -20.04
C GLY A 354 -18.83 16.51 -19.27
N THR A 355 -19.37 17.58 -18.69
CA THR A 355 -20.63 17.48 -17.94
C THR A 355 -21.80 17.14 -18.85
N ILE A 356 -22.41 15.98 -18.62
CA ILE A 356 -23.53 15.46 -19.41
C ILE A 356 -24.89 15.65 -18.72
N GLY A 357 -24.90 15.85 -17.40
CA GLY A 357 -26.13 16.06 -16.64
C GLY A 357 -25.88 16.52 -15.20
N SER A 358 -26.94 16.99 -14.55
CA SER A 358 -26.95 17.30 -13.12
C SER A 358 -28.31 17.00 -12.52
N ALA A 359 -28.34 16.71 -11.22
CA ALA A 359 -29.54 16.43 -10.43
C ALA A 359 -29.37 16.98 -9.00
N TYR A 360 -30.48 17.10 -8.27
CA TYR A 360 -30.47 17.41 -6.84
C TYR A 360 -31.03 16.23 -6.06
N LEU A 361 -30.34 15.84 -4.99
CA LEU A 361 -30.78 14.80 -4.07
C LEU A 361 -30.94 15.37 -2.67
N GLN A 362 -31.87 14.82 -1.90
CA GLN A 362 -32.07 15.15 -0.49
C GLN A 362 -31.41 14.06 0.36
N PRO A 363 -30.40 14.39 1.20
CA PRO A 363 -29.78 13.43 2.09
C PRO A 363 -30.71 13.10 3.27
N ASP A 364 -31.01 11.81 3.46
CA ASP A 364 -31.76 11.27 4.61
C ASP A 364 -30.83 10.35 5.42
N LEU A 365 -29.84 10.96 6.06
CA LEU A 365 -28.75 10.26 6.73
C LEU A 365 -29.22 9.44 7.94
N LEU A 366 -30.32 9.84 8.58
CA LEU A 366 -30.93 9.10 9.70
C LEU A 366 -31.42 7.71 9.28
N HIS A 367 -31.85 7.58 8.02
CA HIS A 367 -32.32 6.33 7.43
C HIS A 367 -31.34 5.76 6.40
N ALA A 368 -30.08 6.23 6.40
CA ALA A 368 -29.00 5.78 5.52
C ALA A 368 -29.36 5.75 4.02
N ARG A 369 -30.03 6.80 3.49
CA ARG A 369 -30.43 6.88 2.08
C ARG A 369 -30.42 8.31 1.51
N PHE A 370 -30.59 8.41 0.20
CA PHE A 370 -30.94 9.64 -0.51
C PHE A 370 -32.38 9.57 -1.03
N LEU A 371 -33.00 10.73 -1.18
CA LEU A 371 -34.32 10.91 -1.82
C LEU A 371 -34.16 11.84 -3.02
N ASP A 372 -35.01 11.70 -4.04
CA ASP A 372 -34.97 12.57 -5.21
C ASP A 372 -35.61 13.94 -4.94
N VAL A 373 -35.02 14.98 -5.53
CA VAL A 373 -35.59 16.35 -5.56
C VAL A 373 -35.91 16.65 -7.03
N GLY A 374 -37.19 16.57 -7.41
CA GLY A 374 -37.64 16.53 -8.82
C GLY A 374 -36.95 17.50 -9.81
N THR A 375 -36.84 17.05 -11.07
CA THR A 375 -36.09 17.65 -12.20
C THR A 375 -36.58 19.04 -12.65
N GLY A 376 -35.64 19.99 -12.85
CA GLY A 376 -35.80 21.25 -13.59
C GLY A 376 -34.75 21.38 -14.72
N PRO A 377 -34.95 22.25 -15.74
CA PRO A 377 -34.25 22.14 -17.04
C PRO A 377 -32.75 22.52 -16.97
N ILE A 378 -31.95 21.81 -17.77
CA ILE A 378 -30.48 21.90 -17.87
C ILE A 378 -30.10 23.09 -18.76
N ASP A 379 -29.22 23.98 -18.27
CA ASP A 379 -28.52 24.95 -19.11
C ASP A 379 -27.00 24.68 -19.06
N ARG A 380 -26.41 24.48 -20.23
CA ARG A 380 -24.99 24.16 -20.43
C ARG A 380 -24.18 25.46 -20.46
N ALA A 381 -23.33 25.72 -19.46
CA ALA A 381 -21.99 26.29 -19.70
C ALA A 381 -21.11 26.37 -18.43
N HIS A 382 -19.81 26.10 -18.64
CA HIS A 382 -18.61 26.59 -17.94
C HIS A 382 -18.00 25.80 -16.75
N SER A 383 -16.82 25.24 -17.03
CA SER A 383 -15.65 25.16 -16.13
C SER A 383 -14.88 26.51 -16.10
N PRO A 384 -13.78 26.66 -15.34
CA PRO A 384 -13.64 26.52 -13.89
C PRO A 384 -12.90 27.72 -13.25
N ALA A 385 -13.21 28.11 -12.01
CA ALA A 385 -12.27 28.85 -11.12
C ALA A 385 -12.81 28.89 -9.68
N GLY A 386 -12.05 28.38 -8.72
CA GLY A 386 -12.15 28.82 -7.30
C GLY A 386 -11.26 30.06 -7.06
N PRO A 387 -11.01 30.50 -5.80
CA PRO A 387 -11.46 29.95 -4.51
C PRO A 387 -11.90 30.99 -3.44
N GLY A 388 -12.53 30.50 -2.35
CA GLY A 388 -12.71 31.17 -1.03
C GLY A 388 -13.96 32.04 -0.90
N LEU A 389 -14.61 32.26 0.25
CA LEU A 389 -14.39 31.91 1.67
C LEU A 389 -15.74 32.12 2.41
N SER A 390 -15.94 31.42 3.53
CA SER A 390 -17.07 31.61 4.47
C SER A 390 -17.06 33.00 5.14
N PRO A 391 -18.22 33.57 5.55
CA PRO A 391 -18.25 34.64 6.54
C PRO A 391 -18.57 34.11 7.94
N ALA A 392 -17.75 34.54 8.89
CA ALA A 392 -17.87 34.29 10.33
C ALA A 392 -18.92 35.23 10.99
N THR A 393 -19.28 34.88 12.22
CA THR A 393 -20.05 35.70 13.15
C THR A 393 -19.51 37.13 13.29
N GLY A 394 -20.32 38.10 12.84
CA GLY A 394 -20.53 39.44 13.42
C GLY A 394 -19.36 40.45 13.46
N GLY A 395 -19.52 41.54 12.71
CA GLY A 395 -18.99 42.87 13.09
C GLY A 395 -17.99 43.47 12.11
N THR A 396 -18.50 44.36 11.23
CA THR A 396 -17.79 45.34 10.37
C THR A 396 -16.73 44.86 9.38
N GLY A 397 -15.95 43.82 9.65
CA GLY A 397 -14.90 43.30 8.76
C GLY A 397 -15.44 42.52 7.55
N THR A 398 -16.47 41.70 7.75
CA THR A 398 -17.11 40.92 6.67
C THR A 398 -17.82 41.82 5.66
N ALA A 399 -18.57 42.83 6.13
CA ALA A 399 -19.23 43.79 5.24
C ALA A 399 -18.24 44.65 4.44
N ALA A 400 -17.08 44.99 5.02
CA ALA A 400 -16.03 45.73 4.33
C ALA A 400 -15.39 44.90 3.21
N LEU A 401 -15.16 43.60 3.46
CA LEU A 401 -14.68 42.62 2.47
C LEU A 401 -15.71 42.39 1.36
N GLU A 402 -16.99 42.18 1.70
CA GLU A 402 -18.07 42.02 0.72
C GLU A 402 -18.22 43.25 -0.19
N LEU A 403 -18.12 44.46 0.38
CA LEU A 403 -18.15 45.69 -0.42
C LEU A 403 -16.91 45.82 -1.32
N ALA A 404 -15.73 45.41 -0.84
CA ALA A 404 -14.51 45.41 -1.64
C ALA A 404 -14.55 44.41 -2.81
N GLU A 405 -15.18 43.25 -2.61
CA GLU A 405 -15.41 42.25 -3.66
C GLU A 405 -16.46 42.70 -4.67
N ALA A 406 -17.60 43.23 -4.21
CA ALA A 406 -18.64 43.78 -5.09
C ALA A 406 -18.16 45.01 -5.90
N ALA A 407 -17.16 45.73 -5.39
CA ALA A 407 -16.54 46.88 -6.07
C ALA A 407 -15.50 46.51 -7.14
N LEU A 408 -14.97 45.28 -7.11
CA LEU A 408 -13.90 44.85 -8.03
C LEU A 408 -14.26 45.02 -9.51
N PRO A 409 -15.44 44.60 -10.00
CA PRO A 409 -15.78 44.71 -11.42
C PRO A 409 -15.80 46.15 -11.96
N TYR A 410 -16.17 47.12 -11.12
CA TYR A 410 -16.26 48.53 -11.50
C TYR A 410 -14.94 49.29 -11.34
N THR A 411 -14.10 48.88 -10.38
CA THR A 411 -12.79 49.51 -10.11
C THR A 411 -11.66 48.96 -10.98
N SER A 412 -11.79 47.73 -11.49
CA SER A 412 -10.87 47.15 -12.48
C SER A 412 -11.13 47.61 -13.92
N GLY A 413 -12.21 48.37 -14.14
CA GLY A 413 -12.67 48.80 -15.47
C GLY A 413 -13.42 47.72 -16.26
N GLY A 414 -13.72 46.57 -15.65
CA GLY A 414 -14.49 45.48 -16.26
C GLY A 414 -15.97 45.80 -16.50
N HIS A 415 -16.53 46.73 -15.72
CA HIS A 415 -17.90 47.23 -15.87
C HIS A 415 -17.95 48.76 -15.76
N GLN A 416 -18.74 49.38 -16.64
CA GLN A 416 -19.04 50.82 -16.62
C GLN A 416 -20.49 51.05 -16.16
N GLY A 417 -20.82 52.26 -15.75
CA GLY A 417 -22.19 52.64 -15.37
C GLY A 417 -22.35 53.22 -13.97
N ILE A 418 -21.28 53.30 -13.18
CA ILE A 418 -21.24 54.11 -11.95
C ILE A 418 -20.40 55.38 -12.14
N PRO A 419 -20.71 56.50 -11.48
CA PRO A 419 -19.94 57.74 -11.64
C PRO A 419 -18.50 57.60 -11.18
N ALA A 420 -17.57 58.32 -11.83
CA ALA A 420 -16.14 58.25 -11.55
C ALA A 420 -15.79 58.56 -10.08
N ALA A 421 -16.56 59.42 -9.43
CA ALA A 421 -16.41 59.71 -8.00
C ALA A 421 -16.65 58.46 -7.13
N LEU A 422 -17.72 57.69 -7.40
CA LEU A 422 -18.00 56.45 -6.68
C LEU A 422 -16.97 55.37 -6.99
N THR A 423 -16.52 55.26 -8.24
CA THR A 423 -15.45 54.34 -8.61
C THR A 423 -14.14 54.65 -7.88
N HIS A 424 -13.82 55.93 -7.71
CA HIS A 424 -12.60 56.37 -7.02
C HIS A 424 -12.62 55.97 -5.53
N GLU A 425 -13.71 56.27 -4.83
CA GLU A 425 -13.85 55.93 -3.40
C GLU A 425 -13.91 54.42 -3.18
N LEU A 426 -14.58 53.67 -4.07
CA LEU A 426 -14.58 52.20 -4.00
C LEU A 426 -13.18 51.60 -4.25
N ALA A 427 -12.36 52.21 -5.10
CA ALA A 427 -10.98 51.78 -5.30
C ALA A 427 -10.10 52.07 -4.07
N ALA A 428 -10.29 53.22 -3.43
CA ALA A 428 -9.63 53.56 -2.17
C ALA A 428 -10.05 52.58 -1.06
N TRP A 429 -11.35 52.28 -0.93
CA TRP A 429 -11.90 51.30 0.01
C TRP A 429 -11.24 49.93 -0.16
N ARG A 430 -11.19 49.41 -1.40
CA ARG A 430 -10.54 48.12 -1.72
C ARG A 430 -9.05 48.10 -1.33
N THR A 431 -8.35 49.21 -1.55
CA THR A 431 -6.94 49.33 -1.18
C THR A 431 -6.75 49.27 0.33
N ALA A 432 -7.58 49.99 1.09
CA ALA A 432 -7.55 49.98 2.56
C ALA A 432 -7.93 48.61 3.15
N VAL A 433 -8.93 47.91 2.60
CA VAL A 433 -9.28 46.52 3.00
C VAL A 433 -8.12 45.57 2.75
N THR A 434 -7.45 45.68 1.60
CA THR A 434 -6.31 44.82 1.25
C THR A 434 -5.09 45.08 2.16
N GLY A 435 -4.89 46.33 2.55
CA GLY A 435 -3.84 46.73 3.50
C GLY A 435 -4.15 46.46 4.97
N GLY A 436 -5.39 46.10 5.31
CA GLY A 436 -5.83 45.89 6.68
C GLY A 436 -5.91 47.17 7.53
N ASP A 437 -5.96 48.35 6.90
CA ASP A 437 -5.93 49.65 7.60
C ASP A 437 -7.33 50.09 8.03
N GLN A 438 -7.66 49.79 9.28
CA GLN A 438 -8.98 50.05 9.87
C GLN A 438 -9.27 51.54 10.08
N ASP A 439 -8.26 52.40 10.18
CA ASP A 439 -8.46 53.84 10.37
C ASP A 439 -8.65 54.54 9.02
N ALA A 440 -7.95 54.11 7.97
CA ALA A 440 -8.22 54.54 6.60
C ALA A 440 -9.65 54.17 6.15
N LEU A 441 -10.15 52.98 6.52
CA LEU A 441 -11.54 52.58 6.22
C LEU A 441 -12.57 53.52 6.87
N LYS A 442 -12.31 54.01 8.09
CA LYS A 442 -13.21 54.97 8.76
C LYS A 442 -13.17 56.35 8.10
N GLU A 443 -12.02 56.76 7.56
CA GLU A 443 -11.87 58.04 6.84
C GLU A 443 -12.49 58.01 5.44
N ILE A 444 -12.44 56.86 4.74
CA ILE A 444 -12.99 56.68 3.38
C ILE A 444 -14.52 56.44 3.41
N LEU A 445 -15.07 55.88 4.50
CA LEU A 445 -16.50 55.54 4.56
C LEU A 445 -17.44 56.74 4.31
N PRO A 446 -17.25 57.93 4.93
CA PRO A 446 -18.12 59.08 4.68
C PRO A 446 -18.13 59.60 3.23
N PRO A 447 -16.99 59.86 2.57
CA PRO A 447 -17.00 60.29 1.16
C PRO A 447 -17.52 59.19 0.23
N LEU A 448 -17.26 57.91 0.52
CA LEU A 448 -17.81 56.78 -0.24
C LEU A 448 -19.35 56.75 -0.22
N LEU A 449 -19.95 56.93 0.95
CA LEU A 449 -21.40 56.97 1.10
C LEU A 449 -22.02 58.21 0.46
N GLN A 450 -21.33 59.34 0.50
CA GLN A 450 -21.76 60.55 -0.19
C GLN A 450 -21.75 60.37 -1.71
N ALA A 451 -20.70 59.75 -2.26
CA ALA A 451 -20.61 59.43 -3.68
C ALA A 451 -21.66 58.39 -4.11
N ALA A 452 -21.96 57.40 -3.26
CA ALA A 452 -22.99 56.40 -3.50
C ALA A 452 -24.40 57.00 -3.48
N ALA A 453 -24.69 57.91 -2.55
CA ALA A 453 -25.98 58.59 -2.45
C ALA A 453 -26.24 59.57 -3.62
N ALA A 454 -25.20 60.04 -4.30
CA ALA A 454 -25.31 60.88 -5.48
C ALA A 454 -25.66 60.12 -6.77
N VAL A 455 -25.73 58.78 -6.73
CA VAL A 455 -26.12 57.94 -7.86
C VAL A 455 -27.63 57.76 -7.88
N SER A 456 -28.32 58.40 -8.82
CA SER A 456 -29.79 58.36 -8.91
C SER A 456 -30.34 56.97 -9.27
N GLU A 457 -29.63 56.20 -10.12
CA GLU A 457 -29.98 54.83 -10.49
C GLU A 457 -28.70 53.99 -10.67
N MET A 458 -28.61 52.88 -9.94
CA MET A 458 -27.52 51.91 -10.11
C MET A 458 -27.78 51.06 -11.37
N PRO A 459 -26.73 50.60 -12.08
CA PRO A 459 -26.90 49.78 -13.28
C PRO A 459 -27.77 48.54 -13.01
N ASP A 460 -28.83 48.32 -13.80
CA ASP A 460 -29.73 47.16 -13.71
C ASP A 460 -29.07 45.89 -14.27
N THR A 461 -28.00 45.49 -13.61
CA THR A 461 -27.15 44.35 -13.94
C THR A 461 -26.90 43.58 -12.67
N HIS A 462 -26.58 42.29 -12.80
CA HIS A 462 -26.29 41.44 -11.65
C HIS A 462 -25.23 42.06 -10.72
N GLU A 463 -24.17 42.65 -11.28
CA GLU A 463 -23.11 43.32 -10.52
C GLU A 463 -23.57 44.65 -9.89
N GLY A 464 -24.47 45.39 -10.54
CA GLY A 464 -25.02 46.63 -9.98
C GLY A 464 -25.93 46.37 -8.79
N HIS A 465 -26.75 45.31 -8.86
CA HIS A 465 -27.57 44.83 -7.74
C HIS A 465 -26.71 44.32 -6.58
N ARG A 466 -25.62 43.62 -6.88
CA ARG A 466 -24.66 43.13 -5.88
C ARG A 466 -23.95 44.30 -5.17
N LEU A 467 -23.46 45.29 -5.92
CA LEU A 467 -22.83 46.48 -5.36
C LEU A 467 -23.82 47.31 -4.51
N ALA A 468 -25.06 47.49 -4.99
CA ALA A 468 -26.10 48.16 -4.22
C ALA A 468 -26.45 47.41 -2.92
N ALA A 469 -26.52 46.08 -2.95
CA ALA A 469 -26.76 45.26 -1.78
C ALA A 469 -25.62 45.36 -0.75
N ALA A 470 -24.36 45.39 -1.21
CA ALA A 470 -23.19 45.52 -0.36
C ALA A 470 -23.03 46.91 0.29
N LEU A 471 -23.60 47.97 -0.31
CA LEU A 471 -23.60 49.33 0.26
C LEU A 471 -24.68 49.53 1.35
N ARG A 472 -25.78 48.75 1.34
CA ARG A 472 -26.91 48.89 2.29
C ARG A 472 -26.56 48.82 3.77
N PRO A 473 -25.65 47.93 4.23
CA PRO A 473 -25.26 47.88 5.64
C PRO A 473 -24.65 49.17 6.16
N PHE A 474 -24.10 50.00 5.26
CA PHE A 474 -23.40 51.24 5.60
C PHE A 474 -24.28 52.49 5.47
N THR A 475 -25.43 52.40 4.81
CA THR A 475 -26.35 53.54 4.57
C THR A 475 -27.49 53.65 5.58
N THR A 476 -27.62 52.70 6.52
CA THR A 476 -28.78 52.62 7.43
C THR A 476 -28.47 53.29 8.78
N PRO A 477 -29.17 54.37 9.19
CA PRO A 477 -29.02 54.93 10.52
C PRO A 477 -29.81 54.11 11.56
N MET A 478 -29.14 53.73 12.65
CA MET A 478 -29.66 52.88 13.72
C MET A 478 -30.74 53.63 14.55
N SER A 479 -31.92 53.03 14.73
CA SER A 479 -32.97 53.52 15.65
C SER A 479 -33.52 52.40 16.55
N ALA A 480 -33.28 52.57 17.85
CA ALA A 480 -34.06 52.29 19.07
C ALA A 480 -34.92 51.01 19.26
N ASP A 481 -34.54 50.25 20.29
CA ASP A 481 -35.29 49.76 21.47
C ASP A 481 -36.69 49.14 21.37
N THR A 482 -36.83 47.97 22.02
CA THR A 482 -37.72 47.59 23.18
C THR A 482 -37.97 46.07 23.13
N ALA A 483 -38.04 45.24 24.18
CA ALA A 483 -38.08 45.26 25.64
C ALA A 483 -37.67 43.81 26.08
N GLY A 484 -37.28 43.40 27.28
CA GLY A 484 -37.31 43.95 28.63
C GLY A 484 -37.45 42.78 29.61
N SER A 485 -36.42 42.53 30.44
CA SER A 485 -36.42 41.79 31.73
C SER A 485 -36.80 40.28 31.73
N ALA A 486 -36.30 39.41 32.62
CA ALA A 486 -35.70 39.61 33.93
C ALA A 486 -34.87 38.38 34.39
N GLY A 487 -33.80 38.66 35.15
CA GLY A 487 -33.21 37.88 36.27
C GLY A 487 -32.54 36.55 35.93
N GLN A 488 -31.44 36.13 36.55
CA GLN A 488 -30.64 36.62 37.67
C GLN A 488 -29.35 35.75 37.67
N ALA A 489 -28.19 36.37 37.78
CA ALA A 489 -26.98 35.77 38.38
C ALA A 489 -26.78 36.48 39.73
N PRO A 490 -26.14 35.89 40.76
CA PRO A 490 -24.67 35.78 40.81
C PRO A 490 -24.23 34.53 41.64
N ALA A 491 -23.00 34.22 42.07
CA ALA A 491 -21.74 34.93 42.32
C ALA A 491 -20.64 33.84 42.50
N ALA A 492 -19.40 34.04 42.04
CA ALA A 492 -18.21 34.46 42.81
C ALA A 492 -17.37 33.34 43.48
N GLY A 493 -16.04 33.43 43.29
CA GLY A 493 -15.04 32.90 44.25
C GLY A 493 -13.92 32.03 43.67
N ALA A 494 -12.74 32.61 43.44
CA ALA A 494 -11.43 31.92 43.44
C ALA A 494 -10.98 31.62 44.90
N PRO A 495 -9.77 31.09 45.25
CA PRO A 495 -8.67 30.45 44.49
C PRO A 495 -8.03 29.16 45.16
N VAL A 496 -7.11 28.49 44.43
CA VAL A 496 -5.83 27.81 44.83
C VAL A 496 -5.74 26.87 46.07
N HIS A 497 -5.26 25.62 45.88
CA HIS A 497 -4.05 25.03 46.52
C HIS A 497 -3.81 23.54 46.19
N ALA A 498 -2.54 23.16 45.96
CA ALA A 498 -2.00 21.79 46.08
C ALA A 498 -1.72 21.44 47.56
N PRO A 499 -1.54 20.16 47.92
CA PRO A 499 -0.17 19.73 48.31
C PRO A 499 0.19 18.25 47.99
N ALA A 500 1.49 17.98 48.11
CA ALA A 500 2.13 16.67 48.17
C ALA A 500 1.97 15.99 49.56
N ASP A 501 2.17 14.66 49.67
CA ASP A 501 3.33 14.06 50.35
C ASP A 501 3.26 12.50 50.36
N SER A 502 4.44 11.95 50.56
CA SER A 502 5.05 10.61 50.52
C SER A 502 4.59 9.52 51.51
N GLY A 503 5.10 8.30 51.27
CA GLY A 503 5.16 7.20 52.25
C GLY A 503 5.88 5.95 51.72
N GLN A 504 7.05 5.64 52.29
CA GLN A 504 8.06 4.63 51.93
C GLN A 504 7.84 3.23 52.57
N GLY A 505 8.59 2.23 52.08
CA GLY A 505 9.16 1.10 52.87
C GLY A 505 9.02 -0.30 52.26
N GLN A 506 10.06 -0.84 51.57
CA GLN A 506 11.03 -1.89 52.01
C GLN A 506 10.48 -3.34 52.01
N ASP A 507 11.17 -4.43 51.66
CA ASP A 507 12.51 -4.77 51.12
C ASP A 507 12.46 -6.25 50.64
N ASP A 508 13.50 -6.71 49.94
CA ASP A 508 14.01 -8.08 49.73
C ASP A 508 14.05 -8.72 48.31
N VAL A 509 15.27 -8.61 47.77
CA VAL A 509 16.11 -9.37 46.83
C VAL A 509 15.58 -10.64 46.13
N ALA A 510 15.68 -10.63 44.79
CA ALA A 510 16.22 -11.75 44.00
C ALA A 510 17.00 -11.20 42.79
N GLU A 511 18.21 -11.71 42.62
CA GLU A 511 19.15 -11.41 41.53
C GLU A 511 18.66 -12.06 40.23
N ASP A 512 18.45 -11.28 39.19
CA ASP A 512 18.68 -11.68 37.80
C ASP A 512 18.96 -10.43 36.97
N GLU A 513 20.09 -10.42 36.28
CA GLU A 513 20.50 -9.39 35.32
C GLU A 513 19.54 -9.43 34.11
N GLU A 514 18.33 -8.87 34.23
CA GLU A 514 17.52 -8.46 33.07
C GLU A 514 17.92 -7.04 32.65
N ASP A 515 18.59 -6.94 31.50
CA ASP A 515 18.84 -5.70 30.80
C ASP A 515 17.53 -4.91 30.59
N GLY A 516 17.39 -3.83 31.36
CA GLY A 516 16.64 -2.62 31.04
C GLY A 516 15.19 -2.77 30.59
N GLU A 517 14.27 -2.61 31.54
CA GLU A 517 12.86 -2.19 31.41
C GLU A 517 12.48 -1.57 30.05
N ASP A 518 11.99 -2.41 29.14
CA ASP A 518 11.18 -2.07 27.95
C ASP A 518 10.57 -3.38 27.45
N GLY A 519 9.82 -4.04 28.35
CA GLY A 519 9.21 -5.34 28.11
C GLY A 519 8.12 -5.24 27.06
N LEU A 520 8.16 -6.12 26.07
CA LEU A 520 7.01 -6.44 25.20
C LEU A 520 5.77 -6.62 26.09
N ALA A 521 4.80 -5.72 25.95
CA ALA A 521 3.57 -5.70 26.72
C ALA A 521 2.43 -6.40 25.93
N PRO A 522 1.41 -6.97 26.61
CA PRO A 522 0.27 -7.57 25.94
C PRO A 522 -0.38 -6.55 24.98
N GLY A 523 -0.44 -6.91 23.69
CA GLY A 523 -0.97 -6.04 22.62
C GLY A 523 0.10 -5.50 21.67
N ASP A 524 1.37 -5.51 22.06
CA ASP A 524 2.48 -5.21 21.14
C ASP A 524 2.59 -6.23 19.99
N GLU A 525 1.90 -7.37 20.12
CA GLU A 525 2.00 -8.52 19.22
C GLU A 525 0.87 -8.56 18.17
N GLU A 526 -0.22 -7.82 18.41
CA GLU A 526 -1.45 -7.83 17.61
C GLU A 526 -1.50 -6.64 16.66
N ASP A 527 -1.59 -5.41 17.18
CA ASP A 527 -1.63 -4.16 16.40
C ASP A 527 -1.01 -2.98 17.16
N GLU A 528 -0.26 -2.12 16.45
CA GLU A 528 0.26 -0.87 17.03
C GLU A 528 -0.91 0.13 17.20
N PRO A 529 -1.16 0.65 18.42
CA PRO A 529 -2.21 1.64 18.65
C PRO A 529 -1.99 2.92 17.85
N GLU A 530 -3.07 3.60 17.46
CA GLU A 530 -3.01 4.85 16.71
C GLU A 530 -2.33 5.96 17.51
N GLY A 531 -1.38 6.67 16.89
CA GLY A 531 -0.67 7.81 17.49
C GLY A 531 0.83 7.61 17.77
N HIS A 532 1.42 6.44 17.45
CA HIS A 532 2.87 6.27 17.57
C HIS A 532 3.67 7.00 16.48
N VAL A 533 4.82 7.54 16.88
CA VAL A 533 5.74 8.31 16.02
C VAL A 533 6.29 7.49 14.84
N PHE A 534 6.46 6.16 15.01
CA PHE A 534 6.96 5.28 13.95
C PHE A 534 6.39 3.85 14.08
N PRO A 535 5.59 3.38 13.10
CA PRO A 535 4.93 2.08 13.17
C PRO A 535 5.84 0.92 12.70
N ALA A 536 6.85 0.59 13.50
CA ALA A 536 7.91 -0.34 13.13
C ALA A 536 7.37 -1.75 12.81
N LEU A 537 6.48 -2.29 13.65
CA LEU A 537 5.98 -3.65 13.48
C LEU A 537 5.18 -3.79 12.19
N LYS A 538 4.34 -2.79 11.90
CA LYS A 538 3.56 -2.74 10.66
C LYS A 538 4.45 -2.71 9.42
N ILE A 539 5.48 -1.86 9.42
CA ILE A 539 6.41 -1.76 8.29
C ILE A 539 7.16 -3.09 8.09
N LEU A 540 7.53 -3.78 9.17
CA LEU A 540 8.15 -5.11 9.07
C LEU A 540 7.17 -6.12 8.46
N LYS A 541 5.88 -6.09 8.84
CA LYS A 541 4.81 -6.98 8.32
C LYS A 541 4.63 -6.76 6.82
N ASP A 542 4.54 -5.50 6.42
CA ASP A 542 4.43 -5.10 5.02
C ASP A 542 5.65 -5.51 4.21
N SER A 543 6.86 -5.35 4.76
CA SER A 543 8.11 -5.73 4.09
C SER A 543 8.15 -7.22 3.77
N VAL A 544 7.76 -8.05 4.74
CA VAL A 544 7.62 -9.49 4.55
C VAL A 544 6.52 -9.79 3.52
N GLY A 545 5.32 -9.22 3.68
CA GLY A 545 4.16 -9.48 2.84
C GLY A 545 4.34 -9.11 1.36
N ARG A 546 5.21 -8.14 1.04
CA ARG A 546 5.58 -7.78 -0.34
C ARG A 546 6.41 -8.83 -1.08
N SER A 547 6.97 -9.80 -0.36
CA SER A 547 7.84 -10.82 -0.96
C SER A 547 7.07 -11.73 -1.91
N LYS A 548 7.49 -11.79 -3.18
CA LYS A 548 6.95 -12.72 -4.20
C LYS A 548 7.35 -14.19 -3.95
N MET A 549 8.16 -14.47 -2.92
CA MET A 549 8.68 -15.81 -2.63
C MET A 549 7.83 -16.59 -1.62
N HIS A 550 6.54 -16.26 -1.50
CA HIS A 550 5.59 -16.91 -0.57
C HIS A 550 6.17 -17.05 0.85
N PRO A 551 6.44 -15.92 1.52
CA PRO A 551 7.01 -15.94 2.86
C PRO A 551 6.11 -16.74 3.81
N LEU A 552 6.70 -17.57 4.66
CA LEU A 552 5.97 -18.16 5.78
C LEU A 552 5.88 -17.11 6.89
N PRO A 553 4.68 -16.55 7.18
CA PRO A 553 4.56 -15.48 8.16
C PRO A 553 4.88 -15.99 9.57
N VAL A 554 4.37 -17.16 9.95
CA VAL A 554 4.61 -17.76 11.27
C VAL A 554 4.80 -19.26 11.15
N ILE A 555 5.75 -19.81 11.91
CA ILE A 555 5.87 -21.27 12.08
C ILE A 555 4.86 -21.73 13.12
N ARG A 556 4.02 -22.69 12.72
CA ARG A 556 3.00 -23.31 13.57
C ARG A 556 3.65 -24.02 14.75
N THR A 557 2.98 -23.97 15.91
CA THR A 557 3.47 -24.56 17.17
C THR A 557 3.88 -26.02 17.00
N GLU A 558 3.08 -26.83 16.30
CA GLU A 558 3.38 -28.24 16.01
C GLU A 558 4.70 -28.49 15.28
N ALA A 559 5.20 -27.51 14.51
CA ALA A 559 6.45 -27.62 13.78
C ALA A 559 7.66 -27.13 14.58
N ARG A 560 7.45 -26.40 15.68
CA ARG A 560 8.54 -25.75 16.46
C ARG A 560 9.44 -26.75 17.18
N ASP A 561 8.88 -27.89 17.57
CA ASP A 561 9.59 -28.96 18.28
C ASP A 561 10.29 -29.93 17.31
N SER A 562 10.55 -29.50 16.08
CA SER A 562 11.23 -30.29 15.05
C SER A 562 12.30 -29.46 14.32
N PRO A 563 13.33 -30.12 13.76
CA PRO A 563 14.28 -29.46 12.87
C PRO A 563 13.59 -28.73 11.70
N PRO A 564 14.15 -27.59 11.25
CA PRO A 564 15.43 -27.02 11.70
C PRO A 564 15.33 -26.18 12.96
N TRP A 565 14.14 -25.90 13.50
CA TRP A 565 13.98 -24.86 14.51
C TRP A 565 14.58 -25.23 15.87
N THR A 566 14.62 -26.53 16.19
CA THR A 566 15.33 -27.05 17.37
C THR A 566 16.86 -26.97 17.25
N LEU A 567 17.39 -26.83 16.03
CA LEU A 567 18.81 -26.68 15.78
C LEU A 567 19.26 -25.22 15.95
N ILE A 568 18.31 -24.27 16.01
CA ILE A 568 18.58 -22.85 16.15
C ILE A 568 18.57 -22.47 17.63
N SER A 569 19.69 -21.92 18.12
CA SER A 569 19.82 -21.42 19.48
C SER A 569 20.18 -19.93 19.50
N GLU A 570 19.89 -19.23 20.59
CA GLU A 570 20.21 -17.81 20.74
C GLU A 570 21.72 -17.51 20.67
N HIS A 571 22.56 -18.54 20.84
CA HIS A 571 24.02 -18.42 20.81
C HIS A 571 24.63 -18.69 19.43
N MET A 572 23.79 -18.87 18.40
CA MET A 572 24.21 -18.99 17.00
C MET A 572 24.46 -17.64 16.31
N ASP A 573 24.55 -16.56 17.07
CA ASP A 573 24.79 -15.22 16.56
C ASP A 573 26.27 -14.92 16.26
N GLY A 574 27.19 -15.71 16.81
CA GLY A 574 28.62 -15.50 16.61
C GLY A 574 29.10 -14.19 17.24
N GLU A 575 28.49 -13.77 18.36
CA GLU A 575 28.97 -12.61 19.11
C GLU A 575 30.48 -12.77 19.36
N PRO A 576 31.32 -11.80 18.97
CA PRO A 576 32.77 -11.95 19.02
C PRO A 576 33.30 -11.94 20.46
N ARG A 577 32.65 -11.19 21.37
CA ARG A 577 33.04 -10.92 22.78
C ARG A 577 34.44 -11.40 23.11
N TRP A 578 35.40 -10.58 22.74
CA TRP A 578 36.82 -10.92 22.78
C TRP A 578 37.62 -9.76 23.33
N VAL A 579 38.69 -10.09 24.05
CA VAL A 579 39.70 -9.17 24.55
C VAL A 579 41.05 -9.69 24.09
N HIS A 580 41.93 -8.78 23.69
CA HIS A 580 43.28 -9.10 23.24
C HIS A 580 44.01 -9.92 24.31
N PRO A 581 44.74 -11.00 23.96
CA PRO A 581 45.37 -11.89 24.93
C PRO A 581 46.30 -11.20 25.94
N ASP A 582 46.97 -10.12 25.49
CA ASP A 582 47.88 -9.34 26.33
C ASP A 582 47.17 -8.25 27.17
N VAL A 583 45.87 -8.06 27.02
CA VAL A 583 45.08 -7.04 27.75
C VAL A 583 44.28 -7.71 28.86
N THR A 584 44.37 -7.17 30.08
CA THR A 584 43.61 -7.69 31.20
C THR A 584 42.28 -6.95 31.32
N ALA A 585 41.16 -7.69 31.31
CA ALA A 585 39.84 -7.13 31.55
C ALA A 585 39.36 -7.47 32.96
N THR A 586 39.02 -6.47 33.77
CA THR A 586 38.47 -6.66 35.12
C THR A 586 37.09 -6.03 35.24
N ARG A 587 36.15 -6.72 35.91
CA ARG A 587 34.80 -6.20 36.18
C ARG A 587 34.81 -5.45 37.51
N VAL A 588 34.71 -4.13 37.47
CA VAL A 588 34.78 -3.24 38.64
C VAL A 588 33.38 -2.74 39.01
N PRO A 589 33.01 -2.69 40.31
CA PRO A 589 31.74 -2.10 40.73
C PRO A 589 31.75 -0.58 40.50
N HIS A 590 30.69 -0.09 39.85
CA HIS A 590 30.45 1.31 39.58
C HIS A 590 29.04 1.68 40.08
N ILE A 591 28.91 2.78 40.81
CA ILE A 591 27.62 3.27 41.31
C ILE A 591 27.13 4.35 40.34
N ARG A 592 25.97 4.12 39.72
CA ARG A 592 25.34 5.10 38.83
C ARG A 592 24.90 6.34 39.61
N ALA A 593 24.68 7.45 38.89
CA ALA A 593 24.14 8.68 39.48
C ALA A 593 22.75 8.51 40.14
N ASN A 594 22.00 7.48 39.75
CA ASN A 594 20.72 7.10 40.36
C ASN A 594 20.86 6.11 41.55
N GLY A 595 22.08 5.88 42.04
CA GLY A 595 22.38 4.99 43.17
C GLY A 595 22.44 3.49 42.81
N LYS A 596 22.09 3.08 41.58
CA LYS A 596 22.13 1.67 41.17
C LYS A 596 23.57 1.21 40.98
N ARG A 597 23.97 0.12 41.65
CA ARG A 597 25.29 -0.51 41.49
C ARG A 597 25.31 -1.37 40.23
N VAL A 598 26.27 -1.13 39.35
CA VAL A 598 26.52 -1.90 38.12
C VAL A 598 27.98 -2.33 38.05
N ARG A 599 28.27 -3.43 37.36
CA ARG A 599 29.65 -3.87 37.10
C ARG A 599 30.07 -3.39 35.71
N ARG A 600 31.25 -2.78 35.59
CA ARG A 600 31.80 -2.26 34.33
C ARG A 600 33.16 -2.86 34.03
N ASP A 601 33.50 -2.95 32.75
CA ASP A 601 34.79 -3.42 32.33
C ASP A 601 35.84 -2.30 32.47
N GLN A 602 36.95 -2.63 33.13
CA GLN A 602 38.18 -1.86 33.12
C GLN A 602 39.22 -2.67 32.34
N LEU A 603 39.75 -2.07 31.28
CA LEU A 603 40.81 -2.67 30.46
C LEU A 603 42.15 -2.13 30.92
N ASP A 604 43.01 -3.02 31.39
CA ASP A 604 44.39 -2.73 31.72
C ASP A 604 45.28 -3.11 30.53
N VAL A 605 45.84 -2.08 29.89
CA VAL A 605 46.65 -2.20 28.68
C VAL A 605 48.11 -2.13 29.08
N PRO A 606 48.92 -3.16 28.80
CA PRO A 606 50.31 -3.16 29.23
C PRO A 606 51.15 -2.14 28.46
N ASP A 607 52.25 -1.70 29.08
CA ASP A 607 53.20 -0.72 28.51
C ASP A 607 53.76 -1.12 27.13
N SER A 608 53.68 -2.40 26.75
CA SER A 608 54.08 -2.91 25.43
C SER A 608 53.29 -2.30 24.26
N PHE A 609 52.13 -1.70 24.51
CA PHE A 609 51.34 -0.96 23.51
C PHE A 609 51.84 0.49 23.29
N GLY A 610 52.81 0.95 24.07
CA GLY A 610 53.38 2.29 23.97
C GLY A 610 52.51 3.38 24.59
N GLU A 611 52.76 4.65 24.25
CA GLU A 611 51.89 5.76 24.65
C GLU A 611 50.67 5.87 23.74
N GLY A 612 49.50 6.11 24.32
CA GLY A 612 48.25 6.23 23.59
C GLY A 612 47.03 6.30 24.49
N VAL A 613 45.86 6.24 23.85
CA VAL A 613 44.55 6.29 24.52
C VAL A 613 43.64 5.18 23.98
N LEU A 614 42.63 4.83 24.78
CA LEU A 614 41.56 3.93 24.37
C LEU A 614 40.59 4.69 23.46
N CYS A 615 40.37 4.18 22.25
CA CYS A 615 39.30 4.61 21.35
C CYS A 615 38.13 3.64 21.45
N LEU A 616 37.07 4.07 22.14
CA LEU A 616 35.83 3.34 22.29
C LEU A 616 34.92 3.67 21.11
N ILE A 617 34.52 2.63 20.37
CA ILE A 617 33.64 2.70 19.22
C ILE A 617 32.29 2.13 19.61
N ASP A 618 31.22 2.90 19.44
CA ASP A 618 29.83 2.48 19.60
C ASP A 618 29.07 2.68 18.29
N ARG A 619 28.65 1.58 17.65
CA ARG A 619 27.99 1.59 16.35
C ARG A 619 26.49 1.83 16.47
N ASN A 620 26.01 2.83 15.74
CA ASN A 620 24.60 3.18 15.71
C ASN A 620 23.75 2.19 14.90
N GLY A 621 22.79 1.55 15.59
CA GLY A 621 21.72 0.79 14.96
C GLY A 621 22.21 -0.39 14.12
N SER A 622 23.01 -1.27 14.73
CA SER A 622 23.57 -2.45 14.07
C SER A 622 22.50 -3.40 13.50
N PHE A 623 21.42 -3.70 14.25
CA PHE A 623 20.34 -4.55 13.73
C PHE A 623 19.56 -3.93 12.58
N PRO A 624 19.07 -2.67 12.67
CA PRO A 624 18.45 -2.00 11.53
C PRO A 624 19.40 -1.93 10.32
N SER A 625 20.69 -1.67 10.53
CA SER A 625 21.68 -1.69 9.44
C SER A 625 21.73 -3.05 8.75
N ALA A 626 21.73 -4.16 9.50
CA ALA A 626 21.74 -5.51 8.95
C ALA A 626 20.52 -5.80 8.05
N CYS A 627 19.34 -5.26 8.36
CA CYS A 627 18.13 -5.39 7.55
C CYS A 627 18.28 -4.89 6.09
N SER A 628 19.32 -4.12 5.76
CA SER A 628 19.55 -3.62 4.41
C SER A 628 19.87 -4.71 3.38
N ALA A 629 20.48 -5.82 3.81
CA ALA A 629 20.93 -6.90 2.93
C ALA A 629 21.11 -8.26 3.62
N VAL A 630 20.42 -8.49 4.76
CA VAL A 630 20.52 -9.77 5.46
C VAL A 630 20.00 -10.91 4.56
N PRO A 631 20.79 -11.96 4.31
CA PRO A 631 20.38 -13.07 3.46
C PRO A 631 19.42 -13.99 4.19
N LEU A 632 18.14 -13.97 3.78
CA LEU A 632 17.07 -14.73 4.41
C LEU A 632 16.38 -15.65 3.42
N ALA A 633 15.82 -16.75 3.93
CA ALA A 633 14.85 -17.56 3.21
C ALA A 633 13.44 -17.13 3.62
N PRO A 634 12.65 -16.50 2.73
CA PRO A 634 11.28 -16.12 3.06
C PRO A 634 10.40 -17.35 3.36
N ASN A 635 10.58 -18.42 2.57
CA ASN A 635 9.82 -19.67 2.64
C ASN A 635 10.34 -20.64 3.73
N LYS A 636 9.74 -21.84 3.80
CA LYS A 636 10.21 -22.93 4.69
C LYS A 636 11.64 -23.32 4.35
N LEU A 637 12.46 -23.52 5.37
CA LEU A 637 13.72 -24.23 5.24
C LEU A 637 13.43 -25.72 5.04
N LEU A 638 13.96 -26.29 3.97
CA LEU A 638 13.87 -27.72 3.66
C LEU A 638 15.20 -28.38 4.01
N HIS A 639 15.14 -29.61 4.51
CA HIS A 639 16.35 -30.40 4.76
C HIS A 639 17.01 -30.71 3.43
N THR A 640 18.19 -30.14 3.20
CA THR A 640 18.97 -30.35 1.99
C THR A 640 20.14 -31.31 2.18
N GLY A 641 20.45 -31.66 3.42
CA GLY A 641 21.51 -32.63 3.71
C GLY A 641 22.92 -32.04 3.58
N PRO A 642 23.97 -32.88 3.53
CA PRO A 642 25.34 -32.44 3.26
C PRO A 642 25.45 -31.77 1.89
N LEU A 643 26.34 -30.79 1.77
CA LEU A 643 26.59 -30.07 0.52
C LEU A 643 28.09 -30.05 0.19
N ASP A 644 28.44 -30.27 -1.08
CA ASP A 644 29.84 -30.16 -1.54
C ASP A 644 30.37 -28.73 -1.47
N ALA A 645 29.47 -27.75 -1.65
CA ALA A 645 29.79 -26.33 -1.59
C ALA A 645 28.54 -25.51 -1.21
N TYR A 646 28.76 -24.28 -0.74
CA TYR A 646 27.68 -23.34 -0.48
C TYR A 646 26.97 -22.92 -1.78
N ASP A 647 25.65 -23.11 -1.82
CA ASP A 647 24.80 -22.64 -2.92
C ASP A 647 24.33 -21.19 -2.68
N LYS A 648 24.76 -20.29 -3.55
CA LYS A 648 24.39 -18.86 -3.51
C LYS A 648 22.92 -18.60 -3.87
N ALA A 649 22.22 -19.58 -4.44
CA ALA A 649 20.78 -19.49 -4.66
C ALA A 649 19.96 -19.78 -3.39
N GLY A 650 20.61 -20.25 -2.31
CA GLY A 650 19.99 -20.63 -1.05
C GLY A 650 20.35 -19.74 0.14
N ALA A 651 19.43 -19.67 1.10
CA ALA A 651 19.68 -19.15 2.45
C ALA A 651 19.14 -20.15 3.49
N GLY A 652 19.77 -20.19 4.66
CA GLY A 652 19.45 -21.15 5.72
C GLY A 652 20.55 -21.31 6.77
N ILE A 653 20.56 -22.49 7.39
CA ILE A 653 21.54 -22.92 8.39
C ILE A 653 22.36 -24.12 7.89
N TYR A 654 23.60 -24.19 8.35
CA TYR A 654 24.61 -25.14 7.88
C TYR A 654 25.42 -25.68 9.05
N LEU A 655 25.61 -26.99 9.10
CA LEU A 655 26.49 -27.65 10.06
C LEU A 655 27.88 -27.77 9.44
N ILE A 656 28.87 -27.12 10.03
CA ILE A 656 30.23 -27.05 9.48
C ILE A 656 31.30 -27.42 10.52
N ASP A 657 32.47 -27.81 10.02
CA ASP A 657 33.69 -27.86 10.85
C ASP A 657 34.12 -26.43 11.25
N ILE A 658 34.73 -26.30 12.42
CA ILE A 658 35.33 -25.04 12.85
C ILE A 658 36.66 -24.84 12.09
N PRO A 659 36.79 -23.79 11.25
CA PRO A 659 38.03 -23.55 10.52
C PRO A 659 39.16 -23.12 11.46
N ALA A 660 40.40 -23.49 11.13
CA ALA A 660 41.54 -23.02 11.91
C ALA A 660 41.73 -21.50 11.79
N TRP A 661 41.97 -20.84 12.93
CA TRP A 661 42.24 -19.40 13.01
C TRP A 661 43.45 -19.14 13.88
N THR A 662 44.56 -18.70 13.27
CA THR A 662 45.86 -18.58 13.94
C THR A 662 46.19 -17.15 14.39
N ARG A 663 45.27 -16.21 14.19
CA ARG A 663 45.48 -14.80 14.56
C ARG A 663 45.14 -14.59 16.03
N THR A 664 45.98 -13.84 16.72
CA THR A 664 45.80 -13.44 18.13
C THR A 664 45.41 -11.98 18.27
N ASP A 665 45.42 -11.20 17.18
CA ASP A 665 45.06 -9.78 17.14
C ASP A 665 43.62 -9.54 16.68
N MET A 666 42.88 -10.62 16.40
CA MET A 666 41.49 -10.60 15.96
C MET A 666 40.78 -11.87 16.45
N PRO A 667 39.55 -11.78 16.97
CA PRO A 667 38.77 -12.96 17.33
C PRO A 667 38.50 -13.85 16.11
N HIS A 668 38.21 -15.12 16.40
CA HIS A 668 37.75 -16.06 15.38
C HIS A 668 36.56 -15.48 14.58
N PRO A 669 36.49 -15.66 13.26
CA PRO A 669 35.45 -15.06 12.43
C PRO A 669 34.02 -15.51 12.78
N LEU A 670 33.87 -16.71 13.37
CA LEU A 670 32.59 -17.22 13.89
C LEU A 670 32.28 -16.77 15.33
N GLY A 671 33.11 -15.92 15.93
CA GLY A 671 32.96 -15.48 17.31
C GLY A 671 32.82 -16.65 18.29
N ARG A 672 31.95 -16.51 19.28
CA ARG A 672 31.73 -17.49 20.36
C ARG A 672 30.95 -18.74 19.98
N ILE A 673 30.50 -18.88 18.72
CA ILE A 673 29.89 -20.13 18.26
C ILE A 673 30.88 -21.30 18.42
N ILE A 674 32.18 -21.03 18.26
CA ILE A 674 33.23 -22.05 18.39
C ILE A 674 33.41 -22.57 19.81
N ASP A 675 32.93 -21.85 20.82
CA ASP A 675 33.05 -22.27 22.23
C ASP A 675 32.08 -23.42 22.56
N ARG A 676 31.16 -23.73 21.64
CA ARG A 676 30.04 -24.65 21.86
C ARG A 676 29.88 -25.61 20.67
N PRO A 677 30.91 -26.37 20.32
CA PRO A 677 30.79 -27.38 19.30
C PRO A 677 29.85 -28.51 19.74
N ASP A 678 29.30 -29.21 18.77
CA ASP A 678 28.67 -30.52 18.99
C ASP A 678 29.71 -31.57 19.40
N GLU A 679 29.25 -32.79 19.65
CA GLU A 679 30.09 -33.94 20.04
C GLU A 679 31.19 -34.26 19.01
N ASN A 680 31.04 -33.81 17.77
CA ASN A 680 31.98 -34.04 16.67
C ASN A 680 32.88 -32.82 16.39
N GLY A 681 32.84 -31.77 17.22
CA GLY A 681 33.64 -30.56 16.98
C GLY A 681 33.04 -29.60 15.94
N ARG A 682 31.76 -29.75 15.59
CA ARG A 682 31.08 -28.99 14.53
C ARG A 682 30.11 -27.97 15.10
N VAL A 683 29.76 -26.99 14.29
CA VAL A 683 28.86 -25.90 14.72
C VAL A 683 27.81 -25.60 13.67
N TRP A 684 26.59 -25.32 14.14
CA TRP A 684 25.54 -24.76 13.28
C TRP A 684 25.79 -23.26 13.09
N VAL A 685 25.79 -22.83 11.84
CA VAL A 685 25.96 -21.43 11.45
C VAL A 685 24.87 -21.00 10.47
N THR A 686 24.63 -19.70 10.41
CA THR A 686 23.70 -19.08 9.46
C THR A 686 24.39 -18.63 8.16
N THR A 687 23.60 -18.26 7.16
CA THR A 687 24.12 -17.82 5.85
C THR A 687 25.15 -16.67 5.90
N PRO A 688 25.02 -15.63 6.76
CA PRO A 688 26.04 -14.60 6.91
C PRO A 688 27.44 -15.15 7.26
N HIS A 689 27.50 -16.13 8.16
CA HIS A 689 28.76 -16.76 8.56
C HIS A 689 29.41 -17.52 7.41
N ILE A 690 28.65 -18.35 6.68
CA ILE A 690 29.16 -19.09 5.51
C ILE A 690 29.72 -18.12 4.46
N LYS A 691 29.00 -17.03 4.17
CA LYS A 691 29.48 -15.99 3.25
C LYS A 691 30.75 -15.30 3.73
N GLN A 692 30.87 -15.07 5.04
CA GLN A 692 32.09 -14.51 5.63
C GLN A 692 33.27 -15.46 5.43
N LEU A 693 33.09 -16.77 5.68
CA LEU A 693 34.13 -17.77 5.45
C LEU A 693 34.52 -17.84 3.97
N GLU A 694 33.55 -17.86 3.04
CA GLU A 694 33.83 -17.82 1.59
C GLU A 694 34.66 -16.60 1.22
N LYS A 695 34.32 -15.44 1.78
CA LYS A 695 35.05 -14.20 1.55
C LYS A 695 36.48 -14.30 2.08
N LEU A 696 36.68 -14.83 3.29
CA LEU A 696 38.01 -15.00 3.89
C LEU A 696 38.87 -16.01 3.12
N VAL A 697 38.30 -17.10 2.61
CA VAL A 697 39.00 -18.04 1.73
C VAL A 697 39.41 -17.36 0.43
N ARG A 698 38.49 -16.61 -0.21
CA ARG A 698 38.78 -15.85 -1.43
C ARG A 698 39.88 -14.81 -1.22
N GLU A 699 39.90 -14.17 -0.06
CA GLU A 699 40.90 -13.18 0.35
C GLU A 699 42.17 -13.82 0.94
N LYS A 700 42.26 -15.16 0.95
CA LYS A 700 43.41 -15.95 1.43
C LYS A 700 43.73 -15.78 2.91
N HIS A 701 42.73 -15.41 3.71
CA HIS A 701 42.80 -15.40 5.17
C HIS A 701 42.45 -16.76 5.79
N LEU A 702 41.75 -17.61 5.04
CA LEU A 702 41.51 -19.01 5.36
C LEU A 702 42.02 -19.90 4.22
N ALA A 703 42.51 -21.09 4.54
CA ALA A 703 43.10 -22.00 3.55
C ALA A 703 42.06 -22.61 2.60
N ALA A 704 40.92 -23.05 3.15
CA ALA A 704 39.84 -23.67 2.40
C ALA A 704 38.50 -23.46 3.13
N MET A 705 37.40 -23.68 2.41
CA MET A 705 36.07 -23.72 3.03
C MET A 705 35.94 -24.97 3.91
N PRO A 706 35.35 -24.86 5.11
CA PRO A 706 35.02 -26.03 5.91
C PRO A 706 33.94 -26.88 5.24
N ALA A 707 33.93 -28.18 5.53
CA ALA A 707 32.94 -29.10 4.97
C ALA A 707 31.55 -28.78 5.53
N ILE A 708 30.52 -28.87 4.67
CA ILE A 708 29.12 -28.73 5.06
C ILE A 708 28.53 -30.13 5.26
N HIS A 709 28.44 -30.56 6.52
CA HIS A 709 28.00 -31.90 6.92
C HIS A 709 26.49 -32.07 6.88
N ASP A 710 25.75 -30.98 7.09
CA ASP A 710 24.29 -30.97 6.99
C ASP A 710 23.79 -29.55 6.73
N SER A 711 22.59 -29.41 6.17
CA SER A 711 22.03 -28.10 5.85
C SER A 711 20.51 -28.10 5.75
N TRP A 712 19.93 -26.95 6.08
CA TRP A 712 18.52 -26.65 5.90
C TRP A 712 18.38 -25.32 5.19
N THR A 713 17.90 -25.34 3.95
CA THR A 713 17.94 -24.17 3.06
C THR A 713 16.58 -23.89 2.40
N GLY A 714 16.39 -22.64 1.99
CA GLY A 714 15.25 -22.14 1.23
C GLY A 714 15.68 -21.11 0.19
N LYS A 715 14.72 -20.54 -0.55
CA LYS A 715 15.02 -19.59 -1.63
C LYS A 715 15.62 -18.32 -1.06
N TYR A 716 16.77 -17.92 -1.61
CA TYR A 716 17.53 -16.78 -1.15
C TYR A 716 16.86 -15.42 -1.46
N ASN A 717 16.78 -14.53 -0.46
CA ASN A 717 16.36 -13.14 -0.64
C ASN A 717 17.06 -12.19 0.37
N GLU A 718 17.93 -11.30 -0.13
CA GLU A 718 18.59 -10.26 0.68
C GLU A 718 17.76 -8.98 0.84
N SER A 719 16.73 -8.82 0.01
CA SER A 719 15.92 -7.60 -0.04
C SER A 719 14.64 -7.67 0.80
N LEU A 720 14.41 -8.79 1.50
CA LEU A 720 13.19 -9.04 2.28
C LEU A 720 12.91 -7.92 3.29
N PHE A 721 13.93 -7.47 4.03
CA PHE A 721 13.80 -6.39 5.02
C PHE A 721 14.26 -5.02 4.50
N LYS A 722 14.54 -4.89 3.20
CA LYS A 722 14.99 -3.62 2.61
C LYS A 722 13.98 -2.48 2.79
N PRO A 723 12.66 -2.67 2.57
CA PRO A 723 11.70 -1.58 2.79
C PRO A 723 11.63 -1.15 4.27
N PHE A 724 11.75 -2.10 5.20
CA PHE A 724 11.84 -1.82 6.63
C PHE A 724 13.11 -1.02 6.98
N TYR A 725 14.26 -1.40 6.42
CA TYR A 725 15.50 -0.63 6.56
C TYR A 725 15.37 0.81 6.03
N GLU A 726 14.77 0.99 4.84
CA GLU A 726 14.62 2.31 4.23
C GLU A 726 13.70 3.23 5.05
N ALA A 727 12.58 2.71 5.54
CA ALA A 727 11.65 3.45 6.37
C ALA A 727 12.27 3.81 7.74
N THR A 728 12.93 2.85 8.39
CA THR A 728 13.61 3.09 9.68
C THR A 728 14.74 4.10 9.53
N ARG A 729 15.48 4.06 8.43
CA ARG A 729 16.54 5.04 8.12
C ARG A 729 15.98 6.43 7.90
N LYS A 730 14.89 6.56 7.14
CA LYS A 730 14.21 7.85 6.91
C LYS A 730 13.72 8.46 8.22
N ALA A 731 12.97 7.69 9.01
CA ALA A 731 12.45 8.13 10.31
C ALA A 731 13.56 8.52 11.29
N ARG A 732 14.69 7.81 11.29
CA ARG A 732 15.86 8.20 12.11
C ARG A 732 16.37 9.58 11.72
N THR A 733 16.55 9.85 10.43
CA THR A 733 17.07 11.14 9.95
C THR A 733 16.17 12.30 10.38
N GLU A 734 14.85 12.10 10.30
CA GLU A 734 13.85 13.10 10.70
C GLU A 734 13.82 13.28 12.23
N LEU A 735 13.79 12.19 12.99
CA LEU A 735 13.58 12.23 14.44
C LEU A 735 14.86 12.52 15.25
N VAL A 736 16.04 12.23 14.70
CA VAL A 736 17.30 12.54 15.41
C VAL A 736 17.51 14.06 15.55
N GLN A 737 16.95 14.85 14.63
CA GLN A 737 16.96 16.31 14.70
C GLN A 737 15.96 16.84 15.75
N VAL A 738 14.81 16.19 15.88
CA VAL A 738 13.77 16.53 16.88
C VAL A 738 14.24 16.16 18.29
N GLY A 739 14.90 15.02 18.45
CA GLY A 739 15.38 14.53 19.74
C GLY A 739 14.24 14.16 20.72
N GLY A 740 14.58 14.06 22.01
CA GLY A 740 13.60 13.87 23.09
C GLY A 740 12.80 12.56 23.02
N ASP A 741 11.57 12.62 23.53
CA ASP A 741 10.67 11.47 23.65
C ASP A 741 10.22 10.88 22.30
N PRO A 742 10.01 11.65 21.21
CA PRO A 742 9.73 11.08 19.89
C PRO A 742 10.83 10.14 19.38
N TYR A 743 12.09 10.51 19.57
CA TYR A 743 13.23 9.68 19.16
C TYR A 743 13.38 8.42 20.04
N LYS A 744 13.10 8.52 21.35
CA LYS A 744 13.05 7.36 22.25
C LYS A 744 11.93 6.39 21.84
N ALA A 745 10.72 6.90 21.62
CA ALA A 745 9.57 6.09 21.19
C ALA A 745 9.84 5.34 19.88
N TYR A 746 10.48 6.01 18.91
CA TYR A 746 10.94 5.38 17.67
C TYR A 746 11.92 4.21 17.94
N LYS A 747 12.93 4.41 18.79
CA LYS A 747 13.91 3.36 19.13
C LYS A 747 13.24 2.17 19.82
N THR A 748 12.34 2.42 20.77
CA THR A 748 11.61 1.37 21.48
C THR A 748 10.75 0.55 20.51
N ARG A 749 9.99 1.19 19.62
CA ARG A 749 9.16 0.49 18.62
C ARG A 749 10.00 -0.34 17.64
N LEU A 750 11.13 0.21 17.18
CA LEU A 750 12.09 -0.51 16.34
C LEU A 750 12.63 -1.76 17.03
N SER A 751 13.02 -1.65 18.31
CA SER A 751 13.48 -2.77 19.12
C SER A 751 12.41 -3.85 19.31
N ILE A 752 11.16 -3.45 19.59
CA ILE A 752 10.01 -4.34 19.75
C ILE A 752 9.79 -5.17 18.48
N ALA A 753 9.73 -4.53 17.30
CA ALA A 753 9.48 -5.22 16.03
C ALA A 753 10.54 -6.30 15.73
N LEU A 754 11.81 -6.00 16.01
CA LEU A 754 12.92 -6.95 15.82
C LEU A 754 12.95 -8.06 16.87
N ARG A 755 12.50 -7.79 18.11
CA ARG A 755 12.34 -8.79 19.18
C ARG A 755 11.21 -9.77 18.89
N LEU A 756 10.15 -9.34 18.21
CA LEU A 756 9.05 -10.22 17.82
C LEU A 756 9.42 -11.28 16.78
N LEU A 757 10.56 -11.20 16.09
CA LEU A 757 11.03 -12.30 15.25
C LEU A 757 11.28 -13.60 16.06
N TRP A 758 11.71 -13.46 17.32
CA TRP A 758 11.87 -14.57 18.25
C TRP A 758 11.73 -14.04 19.70
N PRO A 759 10.50 -14.01 20.24
CA PRO A 759 10.28 -13.59 21.62
C PRO A 759 10.86 -14.63 22.60
N LYS A 760 11.52 -14.15 23.66
CA LYS A 760 12.13 -15.02 24.69
C LYS A 760 11.12 -15.54 25.71
N ARG A 761 9.99 -14.84 25.91
CA ARG A 761 8.99 -15.21 26.93
C ARG A 761 7.87 -16.06 26.31
N PRO A 762 7.51 -17.23 26.88
CA PRO A 762 6.47 -18.11 26.34
C PRO A 762 5.08 -17.47 26.22
N ALA A 763 4.78 -16.48 27.08
CA ALA A 763 3.52 -15.75 27.08
C ALA A 763 3.36 -14.80 25.87
N GLN A 764 4.46 -14.42 25.21
CA GLN A 764 4.45 -13.47 24.11
C GLN A 764 4.09 -14.18 22.81
N ARG A 765 3.06 -13.69 22.14
CA ARG A 765 2.71 -14.16 20.79
C ARG A 765 3.60 -13.47 19.78
N SER A 766 3.88 -14.11 18.65
CA SER A 766 4.67 -13.47 17.60
C SER A 766 3.96 -13.63 16.26
N PRO A 767 3.75 -12.51 15.53
CA PRO A 767 3.26 -12.58 14.16
C PRO A 767 4.32 -13.09 13.16
N PHE A 768 5.57 -13.28 13.62
CA PHE A 768 6.73 -13.58 12.79
C PHE A 768 7.61 -14.69 13.33
N TRP A 769 7.14 -15.59 14.20
CA TRP A 769 8.03 -16.52 14.90
C TRP A 769 8.93 -17.26 13.88
N ARG A 770 10.18 -16.82 13.79
CA ARG A 770 11.19 -17.12 12.75
C ARG A 770 12.57 -16.96 13.40
N PRO A 771 12.98 -17.93 14.24
CA PRO A 771 14.28 -17.90 14.92
C PRO A 771 15.43 -17.85 13.92
N ASP A 772 15.28 -18.44 12.73
CA ASP A 772 16.22 -18.36 11.62
C ASP A 772 16.45 -16.94 11.10
N TRP A 773 15.39 -16.13 11.02
CA TRP A 773 15.50 -14.74 10.62
C TRP A 773 16.18 -13.90 11.69
N ARG A 774 15.80 -14.10 12.95
CA ARG A 774 16.44 -13.41 14.08
C ARG A 774 17.93 -13.72 14.12
N MET A 775 18.32 -14.99 14.09
CA MET A 775 19.73 -15.40 14.14
C MET A 775 20.53 -14.93 12.93
N SER A 776 19.97 -14.98 11.73
CA SER A 776 20.64 -14.45 10.54
C SER A 776 20.84 -12.93 10.63
N MET A 777 19.89 -12.19 11.21
CA MET A 777 20.03 -10.74 11.40
C MET A 777 21.10 -10.39 12.45
N VAL A 778 21.16 -11.10 13.58
CA VAL A 778 22.23 -10.88 14.57
C VAL A 778 23.59 -11.24 13.97
N ALA A 779 23.69 -12.39 13.29
CA ALA A 779 24.90 -12.81 12.60
C ALA A 779 25.37 -11.78 11.56
N GLU A 780 24.47 -11.27 10.71
CA GLU A 780 24.80 -10.24 9.72
C GLU A 780 25.33 -8.95 10.39
N ALA A 781 24.77 -8.55 11.53
CA ALA A 781 25.27 -7.41 12.30
C ALA A 781 26.68 -7.68 12.86
N SER A 782 26.91 -8.86 13.43
CA SER A 782 28.20 -9.34 13.96
C SER A 782 29.26 -9.40 12.85
N VAL A 783 28.98 -10.09 11.73
CA VAL A 783 29.87 -10.22 10.57
C VAL A 783 30.27 -8.86 10.01
N ARG A 784 29.35 -7.90 9.94
CA ARG A 784 29.66 -6.53 9.48
C ARG A 784 30.60 -5.82 10.44
N HIS A 785 30.36 -5.92 11.74
CA HIS A 785 31.21 -5.29 12.76
C HIS A 785 32.62 -5.90 12.75
N TRP A 786 32.69 -7.24 12.77
CA TRP A 786 33.92 -8.00 12.63
C TRP A 786 34.68 -7.61 11.35
N SER A 787 34.00 -7.49 10.21
CA SER A 787 34.63 -7.11 8.93
C SER A 787 35.21 -5.68 8.95
N VAL A 788 34.58 -4.74 9.64
CA VAL A 788 35.07 -3.36 9.76
C VAL A 788 36.29 -3.33 10.70
N ALA A 789 36.22 -4.03 11.83
CA ALA A 789 37.33 -4.17 12.76
C ALA A 789 38.53 -4.88 12.12
N PHE A 790 38.30 -5.97 11.39
CA PHE A 790 39.37 -6.72 10.71
C PHE A 790 40.10 -5.85 9.68
N ARG A 791 39.37 -5.02 8.91
CA ARG A 791 40.00 -4.05 8.02
C ARG A 791 40.82 -2.99 8.77
N ALA A 792 40.38 -2.56 9.96
CA ALA A 792 41.17 -1.64 10.78
C ALA A 792 42.48 -2.30 11.24
N VAL A 793 42.41 -3.55 11.70
CA VAL A 793 43.59 -4.35 12.08
C VAL A 793 44.53 -4.54 10.89
N GLN A 794 44.00 -4.81 9.69
CA GLN A 794 44.80 -4.89 8.46
C GLN A 794 45.46 -3.56 8.08
N GLN A 795 44.88 -2.42 8.48
CA GLN A 795 45.47 -1.09 8.32
C GLN A 795 46.46 -0.73 9.44
N GLY A 796 46.73 -1.65 10.37
CA GLY A 796 47.70 -1.48 11.45
C GLY A 796 47.11 -0.94 12.76
N HIS A 797 45.80 -0.75 12.86
CA HIS A 797 45.18 -0.36 14.12
C HIS A 797 45.15 -1.53 15.12
N GLN A 798 45.45 -1.26 16.38
CA GLN A 798 45.49 -2.29 17.42
C GLN A 798 44.12 -2.44 18.07
N LEU A 799 43.47 -3.58 17.84
CA LEU A 799 42.19 -3.92 18.45
C LEU A 799 42.43 -4.54 19.83
N LEU A 800 41.89 -3.93 20.87
CA LEU A 800 42.01 -4.39 22.26
C LEU A 800 40.81 -5.22 22.70
N ALA A 801 39.62 -4.87 22.23
CA ALA A 801 38.42 -5.65 22.50
C ALA A 801 37.41 -5.52 21.36
N LEU A 802 36.74 -6.62 21.03
CA LEU A 802 35.58 -6.63 20.14
C LEU A 802 34.40 -7.19 20.91
N ARG A 803 33.47 -6.31 21.26
CA ARG A 803 32.24 -6.66 21.98
C ARG A 803 31.11 -6.85 20.97
N ASN A 804 29.90 -7.08 21.48
CA ASN A 804 28.70 -7.56 20.80
C ASN A 804 28.58 -7.25 19.28
N VAL A 805 27.64 -6.41 18.85
CA VAL A 805 27.43 -6.08 17.42
C VAL A 805 27.74 -4.62 17.10
N ASP A 806 28.11 -3.85 18.11
CA ASP A 806 28.22 -2.41 18.08
C ASP A 806 29.45 -1.85 18.79
N ALA A 807 29.94 -2.51 19.82
CA ALA A 807 31.08 -2.02 20.60
C ALA A 807 32.45 -2.60 20.16
N ALA A 808 33.44 -1.74 20.00
CA ALA A 808 34.85 -2.11 19.79
C ALA A 808 35.78 -1.15 20.53
N VAL A 809 36.94 -1.64 20.97
CA VAL A 809 37.95 -0.83 21.64
C VAL A 809 39.26 -0.97 20.89
N PHE A 810 39.78 0.16 20.42
CA PHE A 810 41.08 0.25 19.78
C PHE A 810 42.07 0.99 20.67
N TRP A 811 43.33 0.62 20.59
CA TRP A 811 44.42 1.46 21.05
C TRP A 811 44.83 2.43 19.96
N THR A 812 44.89 3.72 20.29
CA THR A 812 45.27 4.77 19.33
C THR A 812 46.30 5.72 19.92
N PRO A 813 47.50 5.85 19.32
CA PRO A 813 48.53 6.77 19.80
C PRO A 813 48.17 8.25 19.60
N ASP A 814 47.47 8.59 18.52
CA ASP A 814 47.20 9.96 18.11
C ASP A 814 45.78 10.44 18.50
N GLY A 815 45.01 9.61 19.20
CA GLY A 815 43.63 9.93 19.56
C GLY A 815 42.70 9.96 18.36
N THR A 816 43.03 9.25 17.27
CA THR A 816 42.15 9.13 16.10
C THR A 816 41.45 7.77 16.06
N ALA A 817 40.18 7.79 15.67
CA ALA A 817 39.42 6.57 15.43
C ALA A 817 39.85 5.96 14.08
N PRO A 818 39.85 4.62 13.93
CA PRO A 818 40.19 3.99 12.65
C PRO A 818 39.30 4.50 11.51
N ALA A 819 39.90 4.88 10.38
CA ALA A 819 39.17 5.46 9.24
C ALA A 819 38.16 4.48 8.60
N THR A 820 38.28 3.19 8.90
CA THR A 820 37.28 2.17 8.51
C THR A 820 35.92 2.39 9.18
N TYR A 821 35.90 3.06 10.35
CA TYR A 821 34.68 3.45 11.04
C TYR A 821 34.32 4.89 10.68
N ARG A 822 33.13 5.06 10.09
CA ARG A 822 32.60 6.39 9.79
C ARG A 822 31.97 6.99 11.04
N ILE A 823 32.53 8.10 11.53
CA ILE A 823 31.94 8.85 12.65
C ILE A 823 30.67 9.53 12.18
N GLY A 824 29.59 9.40 12.96
CA GLY A 824 28.31 10.01 12.65
C GLY A 824 27.15 9.42 13.44
N THR A 825 25.94 9.82 13.09
CA THR A 825 24.70 9.42 13.79
C THR A 825 23.82 8.50 12.95
N GLY A 826 24.17 8.25 11.69
CA GLY A 826 23.46 7.36 10.78
C GLY A 826 23.61 5.88 11.13
N PHE A 827 22.78 5.03 10.51
CA PHE A 827 22.89 3.59 10.71
C PHE A 827 24.19 3.04 10.14
N GLY A 828 24.93 2.32 10.98
CA GLY A 828 26.26 1.80 10.64
C GLY A 828 27.40 2.80 10.83
N GLU A 829 27.11 4.05 11.17
CA GLU A 829 28.09 5.03 11.63
C GLU A 829 28.31 4.88 13.14
N VAL A 830 29.39 5.45 13.66
CA VAL A 830 29.80 5.24 15.05
C VAL A 830 29.92 6.53 15.85
N LYS A 831 29.77 6.39 17.15
CA LYS A 831 30.31 7.34 18.13
C LYS A 831 31.70 6.86 18.53
N ALA A 832 32.65 7.78 18.60
CA ALA A 832 33.99 7.52 19.10
C ALA A 832 34.19 8.32 20.40
N LYS A 833 34.67 7.66 21.45
CA LYS A 833 35.10 8.31 22.70
C LYS A 833 36.54 7.93 22.99
N PHE A 834 37.31 8.87 23.53
CA PHE A 834 38.71 8.66 23.89
C PHE A 834 38.88 8.70 25.40
N VAL A 835 39.47 7.66 25.95
CA VAL A 835 39.59 7.42 27.39
C VAL A 835 41.04 7.11 27.73
N LYS A 836 41.54 7.60 28.87
CA LYS A 836 42.93 7.32 29.26
C LYS A 836 43.07 5.88 29.76
N PRO A 837 44.26 5.28 29.64
CA PRO A 837 44.52 3.95 30.20
C PRO A 837 44.20 3.92 31.71
N GLY A 838 43.52 2.85 32.15
CA GLY A 838 43.12 2.67 33.56
C GLY A 838 41.85 3.40 33.99
N GLU A 839 41.21 4.22 33.15
CA GLU A 839 39.89 4.78 33.44
C GLU A 839 38.76 3.78 33.15
N ILE A 840 37.62 3.92 33.84
CA ILE A 840 36.44 3.05 33.67
C ILE A 840 35.76 3.36 32.33
N ILE A 841 35.36 2.33 31.58
CA ILE A 841 34.61 2.49 30.34
C ILE A 841 33.23 3.17 30.62
N PRO A 842 32.86 4.24 29.90
CA PRO A 842 31.60 4.96 30.12
C PRO A 842 30.33 4.15 29.80
N GLU A 843 29.17 4.58 30.32
CA GLU A 843 27.88 3.92 30.11
C GLU A 843 27.48 3.88 28.62
N GLY A 844 26.99 2.71 28.17
CA GLY A 844 26.51 2.48 26.81
C GLY A 844 27.58 2.02 25.82
N ASP A 845 28.81 1.77 26.28
CA ASP A 845 29.91 1.22 25.48
C ASP A 845 30.36 -0.19 25.96
N ASP A 846 29.60 -0.82 26.87
CA ASP A 846 29.82 -2.16 27.46
C ASP A 846 29.04 -3.26 26.69
#